data_AF-A0A067BTN1-F1
#
_entry.id   AF-A0A067BTN1-F1
#
_cell.length_a   1.000
_cell.length_b   1.000
_cell.length_c   1.000
_cell.angle_alpha   90.00
_cell.angle_beta   90.00
_cell.angle_gamma   90.00
#
_symmetry.space_group_name_H-M   'P 1'
#
loop_
_entity.id
_entity.type
_entity.pdbx_description
1 polymer ?
#
loop_
_entity_poly.entity_id
_entity_poly.type
_entity_poly.pdbx_seq_one_letter_code
_entity_poly.pdbx_strand_id
1 'polypeptide(L)'
;MRSSYETIQRKRRRTFQASPSAIRVLLDLGLMSLIADYQDGIYLCLRPYFLGHKMLPGGLDAYRGDNVTALLYVSNKRARIWLSVLGEHDLELVKRLLRCKELAAPLRLSDGRHGTHSSRELLDIASEIGDVPTMMYLHDQGMGCTSFAMDRAAANGHVDAVAFLHTTQKASPSDDVLYGIINALSRCTCSREHNVGQFACMRYLVEQCVVTPASAIRHGDDVMLALILLGRLDMMRLFHEHGFHQLFRAGALDAAASRGDLAMVTFLHEHRPERASTAAMDHAATHGHLDVVRFLHTHRDEGCTPRAITAATTAGHRDVVEYLYANRPERWFHPETIEELAEHGDVSMLEFVLASDNAPLAIVTKHALSAAILRGQLAMVTLLHAARPTLAARRMAVVNAVDEGFLEVVEYVLVHLPGSRTSQLLSRLVCAGHTHLVQLFVELQRDVVTTATLWDALASDSWPTMTFLFSTFLHLSTPHLVNRIVQRNYKALLDLHLKDAPDLITPSALHVAAKHGFLRLVQCLPYGSHRAMDLAAEHGHLRVVKYLHAHRDDGCSTYAMDKAAEHGHLSTVQFLHAHRNEGCTSHALSSAVRNNHIKIASFLLKHRTEGCVLHAMTAACQRQLYPLANMMRHYPIEREWFTGMTDQVPWYPSDDDDDGDDGDDNAFDSDSDDDDDDDGGGGYPYDPFHRMLGWFM
;
A
#
# COMPACT_ATOMS: atom_id res chain seq x y z
N MET A 1 3.22 -18.63 12.51
CA MET A 1 2.55 -19.43 13.56
C MET A 1 3.46 -19.89 14.73
N ARG A 2 4.77 -20.18 14.55
CA ARG A 2 5.67 -20.53 15.70
C ARG A 2 6.02 -19.37 16.64
N SER A 3 6.12 -18.14 16.13
CA SER A 3 6.53 -16.94 16.90
C SER A 3 5.53 -16.54 18.00
N SER A 4 4.22 -16.55 17.71
CA SER A 4 3.19 -16.23 18.72
C SER A 4 3.05 -17.30 19.81
N TYR A 5 3.30 -18.57 19.47
CA TYR A 5 3.29 -19.67 20.45
C TYR A 5 4.46 -19.57 21.42
N GLU A 6 5.66 -19.27 20.94
CA GLU A 6 6.80 -18.96 21.82
C GLU A 6 6.59 -17.67 22.61
N THR A 7 5.85 -16.70 22.09
CA THR A 7 5.61 -15.42 22.78
C THR A 7 4.51 -15.55 23.84
N ILE A 8 3.50 -16.39 23.62
CA ILE A 8 2.45 -16.71 24.59
C ILE A 8 2.95 -17.72 25.62
N GLN A 9 3.76 -18.72 25.24
CA GLN A 9 4.48 -19.53 26.20
C GLN A 9 5.52 -18.70 26.95
N ARG A 10 6.22 -17.75 26.32
CA ARG A 10 7.09 -16.80 27.04
C ARG A 10 6.28 -15.83 27.89
N LYS A 11 5.03 -15.45 27.55
CA LYS A 11 4.19 -14.60 28.40
C LYS A 11 3.59 -15.38 29.56
N ARG A 12 3.07 -16.59 29.35
CA ARG A 12 2.60 -17.52 30.41
C ARG A 12 3.75 -17.98 31.28
N ARG A 13 4.90 -18.34 30.68
CA ARG A 13 6.16 -18.57 31.42
C ARG A 13 6.67 -17.30 32.05
N ARG A 14 6.55 -16.09 31.50
CA ARG A 14 6.96 -14.83 32.18
C ARG A 14 6.00 -14.39 33.29
N THR A 15 4.71 -14.74 33.21
CA THR A 15 3.75 -14.53 34.32
C THR A 15 3.92 -15.59 35.41
N PHE A 16 4.32 -16.82 35.07
CA PHE A 16 4.76 -17.84 36.02
C PHE A 16 6.24 -17.72 36.46
N GLN A 17 7.06 -16.98 35.70
CA GLN A 17 8.47 -16.63 35.97
C GLN A 17 8.58 -15.15 36.35
N ALA A 18 7.53 -14.59 36.96
CA ALA A 18 7.66 -13.34 37.70
C ALA A 18 8.37 -13.67 39.03
N SER A 19 9.69 -13.50 39.05
CA SER A 19 10.63 -13.59 40.17
C SER A 19 10.64 -14.89 41.02
N PRO A 20 11.62 -15.80 40.79
CA PRO A 20 11.82 -17.04 41.57
C PRO A 20 12.32 -16.87 43.02
N SER A 21 12.15 -15.71 43.66
CA SER A 21 12.89 -15.38 44.89
C SER A 21 12.04 -15.33 46.17
N ALA A 22 10.71 -15.20 46.11
CA ALA A 22 9.87 -15.07 47.32
C ALA A 22 9.04 -16.33 47.67
N ILE A 23 8.52 -17.06 46.68
CA ILE A 23 7.72 -18.28 46.94
C ILE A 23 8.60 -19.40 47.53
N ARG A 24 9.88 -19.49 47.12
CA ARG A 24 10.85 -20.42 47.73
C ARG A 24 11.07 -20.20 49.23
N VAL A 25 10.87 -18.98 49.72
CA VAL A 25 10.97 -18.63 51.15
C VAL A 25 9.76 -19.18 51.92
N LEU A 26 8.58 -19.21 51.28
CA LEU A 26 7.36 -19.83 51.85
C LEU A 26 7.38 -21.36 51.78
N LEU A 27 8.24 -21.95 50.94
CA LEU A 27 8.41 -23.40 50.79
C LEU A 27 9.51 -23.97 51.70
N ASP A 28 10.33 -23.13 52.33
CA ASP A 28 11.33 -23.57 53.30
C ASP A 28 10.67 -23.86 54.66
N LEU A 29 10.49 -25.15 54.95
CA LEU A 29 9.85 -25.66 56.16
C LEU A 29 10.49 -25.13 57.46
N GLY A 30 11.81 -24.88 57.47
CA GLY A 30 12.53 -24.41 58.64
C GLY A 30 12.42 -22.90 58.87
N LEU A 31 12.34 -22.12 57.80
CA LEU A 31 12.17 -20.67 57.88
C LEU A 31 10.71 -20.30 58.20
N MET A 32 9.75 -21.06 57.65
CA MET A 32 8.33 -20.80 57.83
C MET A 32 7.79 -21.15 59.21
N SER A 33 8.37 -22.14 59.92
CA SER A 33 8.00 -22.37 61.33
C SER A 33 8.36 -21.16 62.20
N LEU A 34 9.51 -20.54 61.93
CA LEU A 34 10.00 -19.36 62.64
C LEU A 34 9.14 -18.11 62.36
N ILE A 35 8.66 -17.97 61.12
CA ILE A 35 7.82 -16.85 60.70
C ILE A 35 6.35 -17.07 61.12
N ALA A 36 5.85 -18.31 61.18
CA ALA A 36 4.49 -18.64 61.62
C ALA A 36 4.25 -18.33 63.11
N ASP A 37 5.29 -18.40 63.95
CA ASP A 37 5.22 -17.99 65.37
C ASP A 37 5.03 -16.47 65.52
N TYR A 38 5.36 -15.68 64.49
CA TYR A 38 5.09 -14.24 64.42
C TYR A 38 3.92 -13.97 63.46
N GLN A 39 2.71 -13.74 63.99
CA GLN A 39 1.51 -13.45 63.19
C GLN A 39 1.72 -12.34 62.14
N ASP A 40 2.62 -11.38 62.42
CA ASP A 40 2.97 -10.25 61.55
C ASP A 40 4.15 -10.54 60.60
N GLY A 41 4.92 -11.60 60.83
CA GLY A 41 6.17 -11.91 60.12
C GLY A 41 5.95 -12.26 58.65
N ILE A 42 4.93 -13.08 58.34
CA ILE A 42 4.59 -13.44 56.95
C ILE A 42 4.16 -12.19 56.17
N TYR A 43 3.36 -11.32 56.78
CA TYR A 43 2.95 -10.06 56.18
C TYR A 43 4.14 -9.12 55.95
N LEU A 44 5.05 -9.00 56.92
CA LEU A 44 6.27 -8.19 56.82
C LEU A 44 7.23 -8.68 55.72
N CYS A 45 7.37 -10.00 55.52
CA CYS A 45 8.14 -10.57 54.41
C CYS A 45 7.52 -10.27 53.04
N LEU A 46 6.19 -10.21 52.96
CA LEU A 46 5.44 -9.90 51.73
C LEU A 46 5.22 -8.38 51.52
N ARG A 47 5.46 -7.56 52.57
CA ARG A 47 5.25 -6.10 52.60
C ARG A 47 5.95 -5.30 51.49
N PRO A 48 7.21 -5.59 51.12
CA PRO A 48 7.88 -4.89 50.03
C PRO A 48 7.20 -5.10 48.67
N TYR A 49 6.56 -6.25 48.46
CA TYR A 49 5.84 -6.57 47.21
C TYR A 49 4.45 -5.92 47.15
N PHE A 50 3.80 -5.68 48.30
CA PHE A 50 2.59 -4.85 48.36
C PHE A 50 2.86 -3.42 47.89
N LEU A 51 4.04 -2.87 48.21
CA LEU A 51 4.44 -1.48 47.91
C LEU A 51 5.25 -1.32 46.59
N GLY A 52 5.78 -2.41 46.03
CA GLY A 52 6.82 -2.40 44.99
C GLY A 52 6.37 -2.25 43.54
N HIS A 53 5.55 -1.25 43.17
CA HIS A 53 5.59 -0.73 41.79
C HIS A 53 5.39 0.80 41.78
N LYS A 54 6.50 1.49 41.49
CA LYS A 54 6.74 2.94 41.36
C LYS A 54 6.66 3.78 42.64
N MET A 55 7.80 3.86 43.33
CA MET A 55 8.19 5.10 44.02
C MET A 55 8.57 6.14 42.95
N LEU A 56 7.88 7.28 42.90
CA LEU A 56 8.44 8.53 42.36
C LEU A 56 8.89 9.37 43.56
N PRO A 57 10.00 10.12 43.45
CA PRO A 57 10.56 10.85 44.58
C PRO A 57 9.89 12.22 44.75
N GLY A 58 9.63 12.57 46.01
CA GLY A 58 9.52 13.97 46.45
C GLY A 58 8.13 14.58 46.42
N GLY A 59 7.75 15.19 47.55
CA GLY A 59 6.61 16.10 47.68
C GLY A 59 5.64 15.70 48.77
N LEU A 60 5.73 16.40 49.92
CA LEU A 60 4.60 16.55 50.83
C LEU A 60 3.41 17.13 50.03
N ASP A 61 2.20 16.75 50.44
CA ASP A 61 0.87 17.26 50.06
C ASP A 61 0.02 16.34 49.19
N ALA A 62 -0.77 15.48 49.86
CA ALA A 62 -2.14 15.10 49.46
C ALA A 62 -2.77 14.15 50.50
N TYR A 63 -3.02 14.65 51.72
CA TYR A 63 -4.09 14.10 52.55
C TYR A 63 -5.36 14.89 52.24
N ARG A 64 -6.22 14.36 51.35
CA ARG A 64 -7.69 14.58 51.32
C ARG A 64 -8.31 13.91 50.10
N GLY A 65 -9.28 13.03 50.33
CA GLY A 65 -10.21 12.52 49.32
C GLY A 65 -9.87 11.14 48.76
N ASP A 66 -10.76 10.19 49.00
CA ASP A 66 -11.05 9.04 48.13
C ASP A 66 -9.98 7.93 47.97
N ASN A 67 -9.69 7.24 49.07
CA ASN A 67 -8.95 5.96 49.09
C ASN A 67 -9.80 4.73 48.67
N VAL A 68 -10.62 4.85 47.62
CA VAL A 68 -11.30 3.67 47.03
C VAL A 68 -10.37 2.98 46.02
N THR A 69 -9.57 3.74 45.28
CA THR A 69 -8.64 3.23 44.26
C THR A 69 -7.42 2.50 44.85
N ALA A 70 -6.89 2.92 45.99
CA ALA A 70 -5.79 2.22 46.68
C ALA A 70 -6.23 0.86 47.26
N LEU A 71 -7.45 0.76 47.78
CA LEU A 71 -8.04 -0.50 48.27
C LEU A 71 -8.37 -1.47 47.12
N LEU A 72 -8.84 -0.96 45.98
CA LEU A 72 -9.03 -1.72 44.73
C LEU A 72 -7.68 -2.26 44.18
N TYR A 73 -6.59 -1.53 44.38
CA TYR A 73 -5.25 -1.93 43.91
C TYR A 73 -4.57 -3.00 44.79
N VAL A 74 -4.80 -2.95 46.12
CA VAL A 74 -4.24 -3.92 47.09
C VAL A 74 -4.95 -5.28 47.00
N SER A 75 -6.27 -5.28 46.79
CA SER A 75 -7.08 -6.50 46.67
C SER A 75 -6.75 -7.32 45.41
N ASN A 76 -6.45 -6.67 44.28
CA ASN A 76 -6.01 -7.33 43.05
C ASN A 76 -4.63 -8.02 43.20
N LYS A 77 -3.72 -7.47 44.03
CA LYS A 77 -2.43 -8.12 44.34
C LYS A 77 -2.60 -9.36 45.24
N ARG A 78 -3.49 -9.30 46.23
CA ARG A 78 -3.81 -10.45 47.11
C ARG A 78 -4.42 -11.62 46.33
N ALA A 79 -5.35 -11.34 45.41
CA ALA A 79 -5.93 -12.37 44.55
C ALA A 79 -4.88 -13.06 43.66
N ARG A 80 -3.91 -12.30 43.12
CA ARG A 80 -2.79 -12.87 42.32
C ARG A 80 -1.85 -13.75 43.14
N ILE A 81 -1.63 -13.43 44.42
CA ILE A 81 -0.85 -14.27 45.34
C ILE A 81 -1.60 -15.57 45.61
N TRP A 82 -2.89 -15.51 45.93
CA TRP A 82 -3.69 -16.72 46.13
C TRP A 82 -3.80 -17.57 44.86
N LEU A 83 -3.92 -16.97 43.68
CA LEU A 83 -3.82 -17.69 42.40
C LEU A 83 -2.48 -18.42 42.24
N SER A 84 -1.37 -17.80 42.64
CA SER A 84 -0.05 -18.44 42.59
C SER A 84 0.14 -19.53 43.65
N VAL A 85 -0.39 -19.34 44.86
CA VAL A 85 -0.29 -20.31 45.96
C VAL A 85 -1.14 -21.54 45.68
N LEU A 86 -2.39 -21.33 45.27
CA LEU A 86 -3.31 -22.41 44.91
C LEU A 86 -2.87 -23.14 43.63
N GLY A 87 -2.16 -22.46 42.73
CA GLY A 87 -1.58 -23.07 41.53
C GLY A 87 -0.46 -24.08 41.81
N GLU A 88 0.11 -24.09 43.02
CA GLU A 88 1.10 -25.10 43.45
C GLU A 88 0.45 -26.37 44.01
N HIS A 89 -0.89 -26.39 44.18
CA HIS A 89 -1.66 -27.53 44.70
C HIS A 89 -1.20 -28.06 46.09
N ASP A 90 -0.59 -27.21 46.92
CA ASP A 90 -0.13 -27.56 48.27
C ASP A 90 -1.14 -27.15 49.35
N LEU A 91 -1.93 -28.15 49.80
CA LEU A 91 -2.94 -27.98 50.84
C LEU A 91 -2.35 -27.54 52.20
N GLU A 92 -1.13 -27.97 52.53
CA GLU A 92 -0.51 -27.67 53.83
C GLU A 92 -0.05 -26.21 53.89
N LEU A 93 0.44 -25.69 52.76
CA LEU A 93 0.75 -24.26 52.61
C LEU A 93 -0.50 -23.39 52.75
N VAL A 94 -1.62 -23.80 52.13
CA VAL A 94 -2.91 -23.10 52.22
C VAL A 94 -3.43 -23.09 53.66
N LYS A 95 -3.38 -24.22 54.37
CA LYS A 95 -3.76 -24.34 55.79
C LYS A 95 -2.96 -23.39 56.68
N ARG A 96 -1.65 -23.24 56.42
CA ARG A 96 -0.77 -22.36 57.20
C ARG A 96 -1.05 -20.89 56.92
N LEU A 97 -1.23 -20.51 55.66
CA LEU A 97 -1.50 -19.12 55.28
C LEU A 97 -2.87 -18.62 55.75
N LEU A 98 -3.86 -19.50 55.85
CA LEU A 98 -5.18 -19.17 56.42
C LEU A 98 -5.15 -18.88 57.93
N ARG A 99 -4.11 -19.29 58.67
CA ARG A 99 -3.94 -18.93 60.09
C ARG A 99 -3.53 -17.47 60.30
N CYS A 100 -3.08 -16.78 59.24
CA CYS A 100 -2.73 -15.36 59.29
C CYS A 100 -3.97 -14.47 59.13
N LYS A 101 -4.37 -13.79 60.22
CA LYS A 101 -5.58 -12.94 60.27
C LYS A 101 -5.64 -11.84 59.20
N GLU A 102 -4.50 -11.29 58.77
CA GLU A 102 -4.46 -10.22 57.77
C GLU A 102 -4.66 -10.69 56.32
N LEU A 103 -4.33 -11.96 56.03
CA LEU A 103 -4.48 -12.62 54.73
C LEU A 103 -5.84 -13.32 54.60
N ALA A 104 -6.43 -13.74 55.71
CA ALA A 104 -7.76 -14.36 55.80
C ALA A 104 -8.93 -13.34 55.80
N ALA A 105 -8.65 -12.04 55.80
CA ALA A 105 -9.67 -11.00 55.74
C ALA A 105 -10.39 -10.97 54.37
N PRO A 106 -11.71 -10.70 54.32
CA PRO A 106 -12.51 -10.75 53.09
C PRO A 106 -11.97 -9.80 52.00
N LEU A 107 -11.75 -10.33 50.79
CA LEU A 107 -11.23 -9.63 49.62
C LEU A 107 -12.29 -8.65 49.06
N ARG A 108 -12.40 -7.44 49.62
CA ARG A 108 -13.39 -6.43 49.18
C ARG A 108 -13.04 -5.84 47.81
N LEU A 109 -13.90 -6.06 46.81
CA LEU A 109 -13.85 -5.43 45.49
C LEU A 109 -15.29 -5.25 44.94
N SER A 110 -15.97 -4.12 45.22
CA SER A 110 -16.81 -3.35 44.27
C SER A 110 -17.71 -2.29 44.94
N ASP A 111 -18.02 -1.25 44.16
CA ASP A 111 -18.75 -0.02 44.51
C ASP A 111 -20.21 -0.21 44.95
N GLY A 112 -20.69 0.78 45.70
CA GLY A 112 -22.02 0.79 46.29
C GLY A 112 -23.17 0.90 45.29
N ARG A 113 -24.14 -0.01 45.43
CA ARG A 113 -25.56 0.24 45.73
C ARG A 113 -26.29 -1.10 45.61
N HIS A 114 -27.09 -1.41 46.63
CA HIS A 114 -27.78 -2.69 46.91
C HIS A 114 -26.95 -3.69 47.71
N GLY A 115 -27.55 -4.11 48.83
CA GLY A 115 -26.93 -4.91 49.88
C GLY A 115 -26.68 -6.36 49.49
N THR A 116 -25.87 -6.98 50.33
CA THR A 116 -25.63 -8.44 50.46
C THR A 116 -24.99 -9.14 49.26
N HIS A 117 -23.80 -8.72 48.81
CA HIS A 117 -22.87 -9.65 48.16
C HIS A 117 -21.45 -9.46 48.68
N SER A 118 -21.05 -10.42 49.49
CA SER A 118 -19.71 -10.65 50.02
C SER A 118 -18.68 -10.75 48.90
N SER A 119 -17.50 -10.22 49.20
CA SER A 119 -16.21 -10.45 48.55
C SER A 119 -16.06 -11.80 47.85
N ARG A 120 -15.47 -11.82 46.64
CA ARG A 120 -14.96 -13.03 45.95
C ARG A 120 -14.29 -13.97 46.96
N GLU A 121 -14.92 -15.11 47.21
CA GLU A 121 -14.49 -16.07 48.22
C GLU A 121 -13.24 -16.80 47.71
N LEU A 122 -12.32 -17.14 48.63
CA LEU A 122 -11.13 -17.95 48.32
C LEU A 122 -11.48 -19.26 47.61
N LEU A 123 -12.69 -19.75 47.89
CA LEU A 123 -13.27 -20.91 47.24
C LEU A 123 -13.50 -20.69 45.73
N ASP A 124 -13.87 -19.49 45.28
CA ASP A 124 -14.02 -19.17 43.85
C ASP A 124 -12.67 -19.27 43.12
N ILE A 125 -11.59 -18.81 43.76
CA ILE A 125 -10.22 -18.87 43.21
C ILE A 125 -9.72 -20.31 43.15
N ALA A 126 -9.98 -21.10 44.21
CA ALA A 126 -9.66 -22.54 44.22
C ALA A 126 -10.46 -23.30 43.14
N SER A 127 -11.72 -22.90 42.92
CA SER A 127 -12.58 -23.44 41.86
C SER A 127 -12.07 -23.09 40.45
N GLU A 128 -11.52 -21.88 40.25
CA GLU A 128 -10.89 -21.47 38.99
C GLU A 128 -9.67 -22.34 38.64
N ILE A 129 -8.94 -22.86 39.63
CA ILE A 129 -7.76 -23.71 39.44
C ILE A 129 -8.12 -25.20 39.39
N GLY A 130 -9.26 -25.60 39.97
CA GLY A 130 -9.72 -26.98 40.00
C GLY A 130 -9.10 -27.83 41.12
N ASP A 131 -8.60 -27.20 42.19
CA ASP A 131 -7.97 -27.91 43.31
C ASP A 131 -9.02 -28.42 44.32
N VAL A 132 -9.64 -29.56 44.00
CA VAL A 132 -10.74 -30.14 44.79
C VAL A 132 -10.37 -30.36 46.28
N PRO A 133 -9.17 -30.86 46.65
CA PRO A 133 -8.78 -31.02 48.06
C PRO A 133 -8.78 -29.72 48.87
N THR A 134 -8.31 -28.60 48.30
CA THR A 134 -8.39 -27.31 49.00
C THR A 134 -9.81 -26.78 49.01
N MET A 135 -10.61 -26.99 47.96
CA MET A 135 -12.04 -26.63 47.95
C MET A 135 -12.82 -27.34 49.08
N MET A 136 -12.57 -28.64 49.30
CA MET A 136 -13.15 -29.40 50.41
C MET A 136 -12.76 -28.81 51.77
N TYR A 137 -11.47 -28.51 51.97
CA TYR A 137 -11.01 -27.91 53.21
C TYR A 137 -11.62 -26.53 53.45
N LEU A 138 -11.68 -25.67 52.42
CA LEU A 138 -12.28 -24.34 52.51
C LEU A 138 -13.77 -24.40 52.84
N HIS A 139 -14.49 -25.40 52.30
CA HIS A 139 -15.88 -25.67 52.65
C HIS A 139 -16.04 -26.10 54.12
N ASP A 140 -15.20 -27.02 54.61
CA ASP A 140 -15.22 -27.45 56.02
C ASP A 140 -14.94 -26.30 57.00
N GLN A 141 -14.20 -25.27 56.56
CA GLN A 141 -13.99 -24.04 57.33
C GLN A 141 -15.18 -23.07 57.26
N GLY A 142 -16.29 -23.43 56.61
CA GLY A 142 -17.52 -22.64 56.51
C GLY A 142 -17.46 -21.48 55.52
N MET A 143 -16.54 -21.50 54.55
CA MET A 143 -16.50 -20.48 53.50
C MET A 143 -17.55 -20.78 52.41
N GLY A 144 -18.29 -19.76 52.01
CA GLY A 144 -19.24 -19.83 50.90
C GLY A 144 -18.54 -19.81 49.54
N CYS A 145 -19.33 -19.97 48.48
CA CYS A 145 -18.95 -19.63 47.11
C CYS A 145 -19.96 -18.67 46.47
N THR A 146 -19.49 -17.88 45.50
CA THR A 146 -20.37 -17.10 44.64
C THR A 146 -20.84 -17.92 43.44
N SER A 147 -21.89 -17.45 42.73
CA SER A 147 -22.35 -18.09 41.49
C SER A 147 -21.22 -18.21 40.45
N PHE A 148 -20.24 -17.30 40.45
CA PHE A 148 -19.10 -17.31 39.53
C PHE A 148 -18.10 -18.44 39.78
N ALA A 149 -18.10 -19.09 40.94
CA ALA A 149 -17.21 -20.22 41.22
C ALA A 149 -17.44 -21.36 40.24
N MET A 150 -18.71 -21.70 40.01
CA MET A 150 -19.10 -22.77 39.09
C MET A 150 -18.83 -22.37 37.64
N ASP A 151 -19.09 -21.11 37.27
CA ASP A 151 -18.82 -20.57 35.94
C ASP A 151 -17.32 -20.68 35.56
N ARG A 152 -16.45 -20.31 36.49
CA ARG A 152 -14.99 -20.30 36.30
C ARG A 152 -14.42 -21.72 36.24
N ALA A 153 -14.88 -22.60 37.13
CA ALA A 153 -14.52 -24.02 37.10
C ALA A 153 -14.95 -24.68 35.79
N ALA A 154 -16.17 -24.39 35.31
CA ALA A 154 -16.69 -24.90 34.06
C ALA A 154 -15.92 -24.35 32.85
N ALA A 155 -15.62 -23.05 32.81
CA ALA A 155 -14.86 -22.42 31.73
C ALA A 155 -13.42 -22.96 31.59
N ASN A 156 -12.79 -23.36 32.69
CA ASN A 156 -11.47 -23.98 32.69
C ASN A 156 -11.50 -25.51 32.52
N GLY A 157 -12.68 -26.14 32.52
CA GLY A 157 -12.85 -27.56 32.23
C GLY A 157 -12.65 -28.49 33.44
N HIS A 158 -12.83 -28.00 34.66
CA HIS A 158 -12.68 -28.78 35.90
C HIS A 158 -13.99 -29.46 36.32
N VAL A 159 -14.26 -30.65 35.79
CA VAL A 159 -15.51 -31.39 36.03
C VAL A 159 -15.71 -31.72 37.52
N ASP A 160 -14.66 -32.18 38.19
CA ASP A 160 -14.73 -32.60 39.60
C ASP A 160 -15.03 -31.42 40.53
N ALA A 161 -14.49 -30.24 40.22
CA ALA A 161 -14.77 -29.01 40.95
C ALA A 161 -16.23 -28.56 40.75
N VAL A 162 -16.76 -28.64 39.52
CA VAL A 162 -18.18 -28.37 39.22
C VAL A 162 -19.09 -29.36 39.95
N ALA A 163 -18.73 -30.65 39.97
CA ALA A 163 -19.48 -31.68 40.68
C ALA A 163 -19.53 -31.44 42.19
N PHE A 164 -18.38 -31.07 42.79
CA PHE A 164 -18.31 -30.68 44.19
C PHE A 164 -19.23 -29.49 44.48
N LEU A 165 -19.10 -28.38 43.74
CA LEU A 165 -19.91 -27.17 43.96
C LEU A 165 -21.42 -27.43 43.81
N HIS A 166 -21.82 -28.30 42.88
CA HIS A 166 -23.22 -28.68 42.69
C HIS A 166 -23.74 -29.52 43.88
N THR A 167 -23.02 -30.57 44.27
CA THR A 167 -23.49 -31.56 45.26
C THR A 167 -23.36 -31.11 46.72
N THR A 168 -22.26 -30.44 47.09
CA THR A 168 -21.95 -30.12 48.49
C THR A 168 -22.37 -28.69 48.86
N GLN A 169 -22.16 -27.73 47.96
CA GLN A 169 -22.48 -26.31 48.20
C GLN A 169 -23.88 -25.91 47.70
N LYS A 170 -24.57 -26.76 46.93
CA LYS A 170 -25.84 -26.43 46.24
C LYS A 170 -25.76 -25.10 45.47
N ALA A 171 -24.58 -24.79 44.93
CA ALA A 171 -24.37 -23.56 44.18
C ALA A 171 -25.09 -23.64 42.83
N SER A 172 -25.78 -22.57 42.44
CA SER A 172 -26.37 -22.44 41.11
C SER A 172 -25.42 -21.67 40.18
N PRO A 173 -25.21 -22.15 38.94
CA PRO A 173 -24.44 -21.42 37.92
C PRO A 173 -25.13 -20.09 37.57
N SER A 174 -24.38 -19.17 36.95
CA SER A 174 -25.00 -18.02 36.30
C SER A 174 -25.74 -18.39 35.01
N ASP A 175 -26.62 -17.51 34.55
CA ASP A 175 -27.34 -17.68 33.27
C ASP A 175 -26.39 -17.77 32.06
N ASP A 176 -25.17 -17.22 32.17
CA ASP A 176 -24.20 -17.11 31.07
C ASP A 176 -23.12 -18.21 31.10
N VAL A 177 -23.23 -19.25 31.94
CA VAL A 177 -22.18 -20.28 32.09
C VAL A 177 -21.82 -20.96 30.78
N LEU A 178 -22.82 -21.34 29.98
CA LEU A 178 -22.58 -22.00 28.69
C LEU A 178 -21.82 -21.08 27.72
N TYR A 179 -22.13 -19.78 27.72
CA TYR A 179 -21.41 -18.80 26.93
C TYR A 179 -20.00 -18.57 27.46
N GLY A 180 -19.80 -18.56 28.79
CA GLY A 180 -18.49 -18.49 29.43
C GLY A 180 -17.57 -19.64 29.04
N ILE A 181 -18.08 -20.87 28.99
CA ILE A 181 -17.36 -22.06 28.51
C ILE A 181 -16.93 -21.85 27.05
N ILE A 182 -17.83 -21.36 26.20
CA ILE A 182 -17.55 -21.18 24.78
C ILE A 182 -16.59 -20.03 24.50
N ASN A 183 -16.67 -18.93 25.24
CA ASN A 183 -15.70 -17.85 25.16
C ASN A 183 -14.30 -18.31 25.64
N ALA A 184 -14.23 -19.27 26.57
CA ALA A 184 -12.96 -19.89 26.92
C ALA A 184 -12.43 -20.80 25.79
N LEU A 185 -13.31 -21.54 25.12
CA LEU A 185 -12.97 -22.36 23.94
C LEU A 185 -12.48 -21.50 22.76
N SER A 186 -13.10 -20.34 22.49
CA SER A 186 -12.69 -19.45 21.39
C SER A 186 -11.32 -18.80 21.59
N ARG A 187 -10.89 -18.63 22.85
CA ARG A 187 -9.57 -18.07 23.22
C ARG A 187 -8.42 -19.08 23.06
N CYS A 188 -8.70 -20.37 22.93
CA CYS A 188 -7.70 -21.43 22.78
C CYS A 188 -7.96 -22.25 21.51
N THR A 189 -7.28 -21.91 20.41
CA THR A 189 -7.35 -22.62 19.12
C THR A 189 -6.54 -23.94 19.09
N CYS A 190 -6.10 -24.46 20.24
CA CYS A 190 -5.12 -25.53 20.35
C CYS A 190 -5.78 -26.90 20.64
N SER A 191 -5.76 -27.81 19.66
CA SER A 191 -5.97 -29.28 19.79
C SER A 191 -7.27 -29.81 20.43
N ARG A 192 -7.83 -30.88 19.85
CA ARG A 192 -9.01 -31.62 20.35
C ARG A 192 -8.89 -32.08 21.81
N GLU A 193 -7.67 -32.29 22.31
CA GLU A 193 -7.39 -32.85 23.64
C GLU A 193 -7.58 -31.83 24.79
N HIS A 194 -7.32 -30.53 24.55
CA HIS A 194 -7.44 -29.52 25.60
C HIS A 194 -8.89 -29.12 25.91
N ASN A 195 -9.81 -29.38 24.98
CA ASN A 195 -11.21 -28.96 25.11
C ASN A 195 -12.10 -30.02 25.77
N VAL A 196 -11.56 -31.23 26.03
CA VAL A 196 -12.33 -32.37 26.56
C VAL A 196 -12.95 -32.03 27.92
N GLY A 197 -12.21 -31.32 28.78
CA GLY A 197 -12.68 -30.91 30.11
C GLY A 197 -13.85 -29.93 30.04
N GLN A 198 -13.78 -28.89 29.21
CA GLN A 198 -14.85 -27.91 29.03
C GLN A 198 -16.13 -28.55 28.49
N PHE A 199 -16.00 -29.45 27.51
CA PHE A 199 -17.14 -30.18 26.99
C PHE A 199 -17.71 -31.18 28.00
N ALA A 200 -16.87 -31.83 28.81
CA ALA A 200 -17.32 -32.68 29.90
C ALA A 200 -18.07 -31.89 30.98
N CYS A 201 -17.60 -30.69 31.35
CA CYS A 201 -18.34 -29.77 32.23
C CYS A 201 -19.68 -29.39 31.62
N MET A 202 -19.71 -29.04 30.34
CA MET A 202 -20.95 -28.69 29.63
C MET A 202 -21.93 -29.86 29.59
N ARG A 203 -21.46 -31.11 29.39
CA ARG A 203 -22.29 -32.31 29.49
C ARG A 203 -22.86 -32.50 30.89
N TYR A 204 -22.00 -32.43 31.91
CA TYR A 204 -22.42 -32.60 33.31
C TYR A 204 -23.50 -31.60 33.71
N LEU A 205 -23.31 -30.33 33.35
CA LEU A 205 -24.26 -29.25 33.67
C LEU A 205 -25.65 -29.47 33.04
N VAL A 206 -25.70 -30.06 31.85
CA VAL A 206 -26.95 -30.33 31.14
C VAL A 206 -27.59 -31.65 31.58
N GLU A 207 -26.81 -32.74 31.72
CA GLU A 207 -27.30 -34.06 32.16
C GLU A 207 -27.87 -34.03 33.59
N GLN A 208 -27.26 -33.24 34.48
CA GLN A 208 -27.73 -33.07 35.84
C GLN A 208 -28.83 -31.99 35.98
N CYS A 209 -29.34 -31.45 34.87
CA CYS A 209 -30.37 -30.40 34.82
C CYS A 209 -30.03 -29.16 35.68
N VAL A 210 -28.74 -28.84 35.85
CA VAL A 210 -28.28 -27.68 36.62
C VAL A 210 -28.60 -26.39 35.86
N VAL A 211 -28.48 -26.43 34.53
CA VAL A 211 -28.88 -25.35 33.64
C VAL A 211 -30.30 -25.64 33.14
N THR A 212 -31.21 -24.68 33.30
CA THR A 212 -32.58 -24.84 32.82
C THR A 212 -32.73 -24.31 31.39
N PRO A 213 -33.70 -24.79 30.61
CA PRO A 213 -34.00 -24.21 29.29
C PRO A 213 -34.39 -22.72 29.38
N ALA A 214 -34.91 -22.28 30.53
CA ALA A 214 -35.35 -20.90 30.79
C ALA A 214 -34.18 -19.92 31.04
N SER A 215 -33.03 -20.39 31.53
CA SER A 215 -31.84 -19.54 31.76
C SER A 215 -31.05 -19.23 30.48
N ALA A 216 -31.48 -19.73 29.32
CA ALA A 216 -30.69 -19.75 28.09
C ALA A 216 -31.08 -18.68 27.04
N ILE A 217 -31.41 -17.44 27.43
CA ILE A 217 -31.99 -16.45 26.47
C ILE A 217 -31.07 -15.26 26.13
N ARG A 218 -29.91 -15.05 26.77
CA ARG A 218 -29.04 -13.91 26.43
C ARG A 218 -28.07 -14.17 25.26
N HIS A 219 -27.36 -15.29 25.27
CA HIS A 219 -26.29 -15.64 24.31
C HIS A 219 -26.46 -17.02 23.65
N GLY A 220 -27.69 -17.51 23.59
CA GLY A 220 -28.00 -18.85 23.09
C GLY A 220 -27.52 -19.14 21.67
N ASP A 221 -27.58 -18.14 20.78
CA ASP A 221 -27.17 -18.29 19.39
C ASP A 221 -25.65 -18.48 19.25
N ASP A 222 -24.87 -17.72 20.02
CA ASP A 222 -23.41 -17.79 20.02
C ASP A 222 -22.94 -19.16 20.48
N VAL A 223 -23.65 -19.74 21.47
CA VAL A 223 -23.39 -21.08 21.99
C VAL A 223 -23.58 -22.12 20.89
N MET A 224 -24.71 -22.08 20.20
CA MET A 224 -25.03 -23.04 19.15
C MET A 224 -24.10 -22.88 17.94
N LEU A 225 -23.83 -21.65 17.53
CA LEU A 225 -22.94 -21.36 16.41
C LEU A 225 -21.53 -21.90 16.67
N ALA A 226 -21.00 -21.71 17.89
CA ALA A 226 -19.69 -22.23 18.25
C ALA A 226 -19.65 -23.77 18.27
N LEU A 227 -20.70 -24.44 18.77
CA LEU A 227 -20.78 -25.91 18.72
C LEU A 227 -20.77 -26.45 17.29
N ILE A 228 -21.43 -25.75 16.37
CA ILE A 228 -21.43 -26.07 14.94
C ILE A 228 -20.04 -25.88 14.35
N LEU A 229 -19.41 -24.72 14.59
CA LEU A 229 -18.04 -24.42 14.15
C LEU A 229 -17.00 -25.38 14.71
N LEU A 230 -17.26 -26.01 15.85
CA LEU A 230 -16.40 -27.04 16.44
C LEU A 230 -16.78 -28.47 15.99
N GLY A 231 -17.88 -28.65 15.23
CA GLY A 231 -18.33 -29.94 14.71
C GLY A 231 -18.77 -30.93 15.80
N ARG A 232 -19.38 -30.44 16.90
CA ARG A 232 -19.74 -31.29 18.05
C ARG A 232 -21.19 -31.76 17.99
N LEU A 233 -21.44 -32.73 17.11
CA LEU A 233 -22.77 -33.36 16.97
C LEU A 233 -23.27 -33.98 18.29
N ASP A 234 -22.38 -34.58 19.08
CA ASP A 234 -22.74 -35.19 20.37
C ASP A 234 -23.38 -34.17 21.33
N MET A 235 -22.85 -32.95 21.37
CA MET A 235 -23.37 -31.88 22.22
C MET A 235 -24.72 -31.40 21.69
N MET A 236 -24.90 -31.34 20.38
CA MET A 236 -26.19 -30.95 19.77
C MET A 236 -27.29 -31.95 20.09
N ARG A 237 -27.00 -33.25 20.05
CA ARG A 237 -27.92 -34.32 20.46
C ARG A 237 -28.30 -34.20 21.93
N LEU A 238 -27.30 -33.99 22.79
CA LEU A 238 -27.50 -33.85 24.22
C LEU A 238 -28.38 -32.63 24.56
N PHE A 239 -28.16 -31.48 23.89
CA PHE A 239 -29.00 -30.30 24.05
C PHE A 239 -30.44 -30.54 23.57
N HIS A 240 -30.61 -31.31 22.50
CA HIS A 240 -31.93 -31.68 22.00
C HIS A 240 -32.68 -32.61 22.99
N GLU A 241 -32.03 -33.66 23.48
CA GLU A 241 -32.60 -34.63 24.44
C GLU A 241 -33.08 -33.96 25.73
N HIS A 242 -32.39 -32.90 26.18
CA HIS A 242 -32.71 -32.17 27.41
C HIS A 242 -33.61 -30.94 27.17
N GLY A 243 -34.22 -30.79 26.00
CA GLY A 243 -35.26 -29.80 25.74
C GLY A 243 -34.79 -28.38 25.44
N PHE A 244 -33.52 -28.16 25.06
CA PHE A 244 -32.97 -26.84 24.66
C PHE A 244 -33.38 -26.40 23.24
N HIS A 245 -34.62 -26.72 22.90
CA HIS A 245 -35.24 -26.50 21.61
C HIS A 245 -35.20 -25.04 21.12
N GLN A 246 -35.24 -24.08 22.03
CA GLN A 246 -35.31 -22.64 21.72
C GLN A 246 -33.98 -22.05 21.22
N LEU A 247 -32.86 -22.74 21.43
CA LEU A 247 -31.51 -22.29 21.03
C LEU A 247 -31.23 -22.49 19.54
N PHE A 248 -31.98 -23.39 18.88
CA PHE A 248 -31.79 -23.72 17.48
C PHE A 248 -32.49 -22.67 16.58
N ARG A 249 -31.77 -21.60 16.20
CA ARG A 249 -32.24 -20.58 15.25
C ARG A 249 -31.84 -20.89 13.80
N ALA A 250 -32.40 -20.15 12.84
CA ALA A 250 -32.21 -20.40 11.40
C ALA A 250 -30.74 -20.44 10.97
N GLY A 251 -29.91 -19.52 11.50
CA GLY A 251 -28.48 -19.45 11.19
C GLY A 251 -27.66 -20.69 11.61
N ALA A 252 -28.21 -21.58 12.42
CA ALA A 252 -27.56 -22.84 12.77
C ALA A 252 -27.43 -23.77 11.56
N LEU A 253 -28.47 -23.87 10.72
CA LEU A 253 -28.41 -24.70 9.52
C LEU A 253 -27.45 -24.11 8.50
N ASP A 254 -27.47 -22.78 8.34
CA ASP A 254 -26.59 -22.05 7.42
C ASP A 254 -25.10 -22.27 7.78
N ALA A 255 -24.78 -22.18 9.08
CA ALA A 255 -23.43 -22.44 9.58
C ALA A 255 -23.01 -23.91 9.43
N ALA A 256 -23.94 -24.86 9.61
CA ALA A 256 -23.66 -26.29 9.43
C ALA A 256 -23.41 -26.59 7.94
N ALA A 257 -24.20 -25.99 7.06
CA ALA A 257 -24.07 -26.15 5.62
C ALA A 257 -22.75 -25.54 5.09
N SER A 258 -22.36 -24.37 5.61
CA SER A 258 -21.08 -23.71 5.33
C SER A 258 -19.85 -24.58 5.66
N ARG A 259 -19.97 -25.51 6.61
CA ARG A 259 -18.89 -26.42 7.00
C ARG A 259 -18.85 -27.73 6.22
N GLY A 260 -19.94 -28.10 5.55
CA GLY A 260 -20.06 -29.38 4.88
C GLY A 260 -20.33 -30.57 5.80
N ASP A 261 -20.78 -30.34 7.03
CA ASP A 261 -21.08 -31.43 7.96
C ASP A 261 -22.49 -31.99 7.69
N LEU A 262 -22.58 -32.95 6.77
CA LEU A 262 -23.86 -33.57 6.39
C LEU A 262 -24.59 -34.17 7.60
N ALA A 263 -23.88 -34.76 8.57
CA ALA A 263 -24.50 -35.37 9.75
C ALA A 263 -25.12 -34.31 10.69
N MET A 264 -24.49 -33.14 10.78
CA MET A 264 -25.06 -31.99 11.48
C MET A 264 -26.27 -31.41 10.74
N VAL A 265 -26.19 -31.30 9.41
CA VAL A 265 -27.27 -30.78 8.57
C VAL A 265 -28.49 -31.69 8.61
N THR A 266 -28.32 -33.01 8.53
CA THR A 266 -29.42 -33.98 8.63
C THR A 266 -30.08 -33.93 10.00
N PHE A 267 -29.28 -33.90 11.08
CA PHE A 267 -29.79 -33.77 12.44
C PHE A 267 -30.60 -32.49 12.64
N LEU A 268 -30.09 -31.35 12.16
CA LEU A 268 -30.81 -30.08 12.25
C LEU A 268 -32.08 -30.08 11.38
N HIS A 269 -32.07 -30.73 10.21
CA HIS A 269 -33.25 -30.84 9.35
C HIS A 269 -34.38 -31.66 10.00
N GLU A 270 -34.08 -32.86 10.49
CA GLU A 270 -35.07 -33.78 11.10
C GLU A 270 -35.76 -33.15 12.33
N HIS A 271 -35.00 -32.38 13.12
CA HIS A 271 -35.50 -31.81 14.37
C HIS A 271 -35.97 -30.35 14.22
N ARG A 272 -35.72 -29.69 13.07
CA ARG A 272 -36.09 -28.29 12.76
C ARG A 272 -36.40 -28.05 11.27
N PRO A 273 -37.56 -28.49 10.76
CA PRO A 273 -37.94 -28.24 9.37
C PRO A 273 -38.29 -26.77 9.09
N GLU A 274 -38.72 -25.96 10.06
CA GLU A 274 -39.36 -24.65 9.79
C GLU A 274 -38.43 -23.45 9.51
N ARG A 275 -37.09 -23.58 9.64
CA ARG A 275 -36.18 -22.42 9.72
C ARG A 275 -34.89 -22.55 8.90
N ALA A 276 -34.95 -22.92 7.62
CA ALA A 276 -33.80 -22.80 6.72
C ALA A 276 -33.88 -21.51 5.91
N SER A 277 -32.72 -20.96 5.53
CA SER A 277 -32.64 -19.86 4.58
C SER A 277 -32.01 -20.35 3.27
N THR A 278 -32.19 -19.58 2.20
CA THR A 278 -31.47 -19.82 0.94
C THR A 278 -29.95 -19.74 1.10
N ALA A 279 -29.46 -19.06 2.15
CA ALA A 279 -28.04 -18.93 2.43
C ALA A 279 -27.38 -20.26 2.79
N ALA A 280 -28.11 -21.25 3.33
CA ALA A 280 -27.57 -22.58 3.60
C ALA A 280 -27.00 -23.23 2.33
N MET A 281 -27.76 -23.23 1.24
CA MET A 281 -27.32 -23.81 -0.02
C MET A 281 -26.26 -22.94 -0.70
N ASP A 282 -26.39 -21.60 -0.63
CA ASP A 282 -25.38 -20.69 -1.18
C ASP A 282 -24.01 -20.90 -0.50
N HIS A 283 -23.97 -21.02 0.84
CA HIS A 283 -22.74 -21.25 1.59
C HIS A 283 -22.17 -22.65 1.36
N ALA A 284 -23.02 -23.68 1.26
CA ALA A 284 -22.57 -25.03 0.90
C ALA A 284 -21.95 -25.07 -0.49
N ALA A 285 -22.54 -24.35 -1.46
CA ALA A 285 -22.02 -24.25 -2.82
C ALA A 285 -20.69 -23.48 -2.87
N THR A 286 -20.58 -22.37 -2.11
CA THR A 286 -19.35 -21.57 -1.99
C THR A 286 -18.14 -22.40 -1.54
N HIS A 287 -18.35 -23.40 -0.68
CA HIS A 287 -17.28 -24.24 -0.11
C HIS A 287 -17.18 -25.64 -0.75
N GLY A 288 -17.96 -25.91 -1.80
CA GLY A 288 -17.85 -27.15 -2.58
C GLY A 288 -18.46 -28.38 -1.91
N HIS A 289 -19.43 -28.20 -1.01
CA HIS A 289 -20.05 -29.31 -0.26
C HIS A 289 -21.21 -29.92 -1.05
N LEU A 290 -20.88 -30.67 -2.11
CA LEU A 290 -21.87 -31.28 -3.02
C LEU A 290 -22.88 -32.17 -2.30
N ASP A 291 -22.46 -32.93 -1.30
CA ASP A 291 -23.31 -33.81 -0.50
C ASP A 291 -24.38 -33.03 0.28
N VAL A 292 -23.99 -31.91 0.90
CA VAL A 292 -24.90 -30.97 1.56
C VAL A 292 -25.81 -30.28 0.55
N VAL A 293 -25.29 -29.83 -0.60
CA VAL A 293 -26.09 -29.22 -1.67
C VAL A 293 -27.16 -30.20 -2.18
N ARG A 294 -26.78 -31.46 -2.43
CA ARG A 294 -27.73 -32.52 -2.82
C ARG A 294 -28.80 -32.72 -1.77
N PHE A 295 -28.41 -32.85 -0.50
CA PHE A 295 -29.33 -33.05 0.60
C PHE A 295 -30.32 -31.90 0.75
N LEU A 296 -29.82 -30.65 0.77
CA LEU A 296 -30.67 -29.47 0.85
C LEU A 296 -31.58 -29.39 -0.38
N HIS A 297 -31.10 -29.71 -1.57
CA HIS A 297 -31.93 -29.64 -2.79
C HIS A 297 -33.08 -30.64 -2.81
N THR A 298 -32.88 -31.86 -2.30
CA THR A 298 -33.91 -32.90 -2.33
C THR A 298 -34.91 -32.82 -1.18
N HIS A 299 -34.53 -32.24 -0.05
CA HIS A 299 -35.34 -32.23 1.17
C HIS A 299 -35.90 -30.85 1.56
N ARG A 300 -35.54 -29.78 0.82
CA ARG A 300 -35.93 -28.40 1.13
C ARG A 300 -36.44 -27.68 -0.11
N ASP A 301 -37.42 -26.79 0.09
CA ASP A 301 -38.08 -26.04 -0.98
C ASP A 301 -37.55 -24.61 -1.13
N GLU A 302 -36.81 -24.10 -0.13
CA GLU A 302 -36.25 -22.75 -0.11
C GLU A 302 -35.32 -22.49 -1.31
N GLY A 303 -34.54 -23.50 -1.71
CA GLY A 303 -33.62 -23.45 -2.84
C GLY A 303 -32.38 -22.57 -2.60
N CYS A 304 -31.76 -22.13 -3.69
CA CYS A 304 -30.54 -21.30 -3.71
C CYS A 304 -30.78 -20.00 -4.48
N THR A 305 -29.95 -19.00 -4.19
CA THR A 305 -29.90 -17.75 -4.96
C THR A 305 -28.86 -17.86 -6.09
N PRO A 306 -28.84 -16.94 -7.08
CA PRO A 306 -27.81 -16.91 -8.12
C PRO A 306 -26.37 -16.92 -7.56
N ARG A 307 -26.19 -16.45 -6.31
CA ARG A 307 -24.90 -16.43 -5.62
C ARG A 307 -24.31 -17.82 -5.40
N ALA A 308 -25.12 -18.88 -5.32
CA ALA A 308 -24.61 -20.24 -5.15
C ALA A 308 -23.73 -20.66 -6.33
N ILE A 309 -24.14 -20.35 -7.56
CA ILE A 309 -23.36 -20.71 -8.75
C ILE A 309 -22.19 -19.77 -8.92
N THR A 310 -22.36 -18.44 -8.80
CA THR A 310 -21.22 -17.50 -8.91
C THR A 310 -20.13 -17.82 -7.88
N ALA A 311 -20.53 -18.10 -6.63
CA ALA A 311 -19.60 -18.50 -5.58
C ALA A 311 -18.96 -19.88 -5.83
N ALA A 312 -19.71 -20.85 -6.36
CA ALA A 312 -19.15 -22.16 -6.72
C ALA A 312 -18.20 -22.06 -7.93
N THR A 313 -18.50 -21.21 -8.92
CA THR A 313 -17.63 -20.96 -10.08
C THR A 313 -16.35 -20.23 -9.68
N THR A 314 -16.42 -19.20 -8.83
CA THR A 314 -15.24 -18.49 -8.31
C THR A 314 -14.35 -19.38 -7.45
N ALA A 315 -14.95 -20.28 -6.67
CA ALA A 315 -14.21 -21.26 -5.87
C ALA A 315 -13.72 -22.48 -6.66
N GLY A 316 -14.12 -22.65 -7.93
CA GLY A 316 -13.70 -23.74 -8.80
C GLY A 316 -14.38 -25.09 -8.52
N HIS A 317 -15.57 -25.09 -7.90
CA HIS A 317 -16.30 -26.30 -7.52
C HIS A 317 -17.19 -26.81 -8.66
N ARG A 318 -16.54 -27.41 -9.67
CA ARG A 318 -17.19 -27.92 -10.88
C ARG A 318 -18.35 -28.90 -10.63
N ASP A 319 -18.18 -29.80 -9.67
CA ASP A 319 -19.17 -30.83 -9.32
C ASP A 319 -20.47 -30.24 -8.77
N VAL A 320 -20.37 -29.17 -7.97
CA VAL A 320 -21.52 -28.40 -7.49
C VAL A 320 -22.21 -27.67 -8.65
N VAL A 321 -21.43 -27.05 -9.55
CA VAL A 321 -21.97 -26.33 -10.71
C VAL A 321 -22.70 -27.28 -11.66
N GLU A 322 -22.11 -28.43 -11.98
CA GLU A 322 -22.75 -29.47 -12.81
C GLU A 322 -24.08 -29.95 -12.21
N TYR A 323 -24.11 -30.17 -10.89
CA TYR A 323 -25.33 -30.59 -10.19
C TYR A 323 -26.40 -29.49 -10.19
N LEU A 324 -26.05 -28.25 -9.88
CA LEU A 324 -27.00 -27.14 -9.87
C LEU A 324 -27.56 -26.88 -11.27
N TYR A 325 -26.72 -26.96 -12.30
CA TYR A 325 -27.11 -26.81 -13.70
C TYR A 325 -28.08 -27.90 -14.16
N ALA A 326 -27.80 -29.17 -13.83
CA ALA A 326 -28.65 -30.30 -14.21
C ALA A 326 -30.05 -30.25 -13.59
N ASN A 327 -30.19 -29.73 -12.37
CA ASN A 327 -31.45 -29.76 -11.62
C ASN A 327 -32.23 -28.43 -11.67
N ARG A 328 -31.58 -27.32 -11.99
CA ARG A 328 -32.22 -26.01 -12.12
C ARG A 328 -31.55 -25.25 -13.27
N PRO A 329 -32.00 -25.35 -14.53
CA PRO A 329 -31.43 -24.55 -15.63
C PRO A 329 -32.04 -23.13 -15.74
N GLU A 330 -33.26 -22.91 -15.21
CA GLU A 330 -34.10 -21.73 -15.50
C GLU A 330 -33.69 -20.42 -14.81
N ARG A 331 -32.81 -20.46 -13.79
CA ARG A 331 -32.53 -19.30 -12.91
C ARG A 331 -31.11 -18.72 -12.99
N TRP A 332 -30.25 -19.21 -13.89
CA TRP A 332 -28.79 -19.15 -13.63
C TRP A 332 -27.93 -18.47 -14.69
N PHE A 333 -28.55 -17.90 -15.72
CA PHE A 333 -27.82 -17.10 -16.70
C PHE A 333 -27.65 -15.67 -16.20
N HIS A 334 -26.74 -15.49 -15.22
CA HIS A 334 -26.32 -14.16 -14.77
C HIS A 334 -25.00 -13.77 -15.46
N PRO A 335 -24.88 -12.58 -16.08
CA PRO A 335 -23.65 -12.16 -16.75
C PRO A 335 -22.42 -12.14 -15.84
N GLU A 336 -22.60 -11.93 -14.52
CA GLU A 336 -21.50 -11.98 -13.53
C GLU A 336 -20.77 -13.33 -13.51
N THR A 337 -21.46 -14.46 -13.78
CA THR A 337 -20.82 -15.79 -13.78
C THR A 337 -19.71 -15.90 -14.83
N ILE A 338 -19.95 -15.38 -16.05
CA ILE A 338 -18.95 -15.42 -17.13
C ILE A 338 -17.84 -14.40 -16.87
N GLU A 339 -18.17 -13.25 -16.28
CA GLU A 339 -17.17 -12.24 -15.90
C GLU A 339 -16.19 -12.81 -14.87
N GLU A 340 -16.69 -13.46 -13.83
CA GLU A 340 -15.86 -14.12 -12.81
C GLU A 340 -15.04 -15.28 -13.39
N LEU A 341 -15.62 -16.11 -14.27
CA LEU A 341 -14.89 -17.18 -14.96
C LEU A 341 -13.74 -16.63 -15.81
N ALA A 342 -13.96 -15.50 -16.49
CA ALA A 342 -12.93 -14.82 -17.27
C ALA A 342 -11.84 -14.18 -16.40
N GLU A 343 -12.17 -13.74 -15.17
CA GLU A 343 -11.17 -13.26 -14.22
C GLU A 343 -10.28 -14.37 -13.67
N HIS A 344 -10.86 -15.53 -13.37
CA HIS A 344 -10.15 -16.67 -12.78
C HIS A 344 -9.45 -17.57 -13.82
N GLY A 345 -9.92 -17.57 -15.07
CA GLY A 345 -9.33 -18.33 -16.17
C GLY A 345 -9.72 -19.80 -16.25
N ASP A 346 -10.88 -20.17 -15.72
CA ASP A 346 -11.38 -21.55 -15.80
C ASP A 346 -12.02 -21.83 -17.17
N VAL A 347 -11.15 -22.18 -18.13
CA VAL A 347 -11.52 -22.49 -19.52
C VAL A 347 -12.48 -23.69 -19.58
N SER A 348 -12.21 -24.74 -18.79
CA SER A 348 -13.01 -25.97 -18.80
C SER A 348 -14.43 -25.76 -18.30
N MET A 349 -14.59 -24.89 -17.30
CA MET A 349 -15.90 -24.53 -16.78
C MET A 349 -16.65 -23.59 -17.75
N LEU A 350 -15.96 -22.67 -18.42
CA LEU A 350 -16.57 -21.85 -19.46
C LEU A 350 -17.06 -22.71 -20.65
N GLU A 351 -16.26 -23.68 -21.11
CA GLU A 351 -16.69 -24.61 -22.17
C GLU A 351 -17.97 -25.34 -21.80
N PHE A 352 -18.09 -25.80 -20.56
CA PHE A 352 -19.30 -26.45 -20.06
C PHE A 352 -20.51 -25.51 -20.07
N VAL A 353 -20.35 -24.27 -19.59
CA VAL A 353 -21.43 -23.27 -19.56
C VAL A 353 -21.86 -22.91 -20.98
N LEU A 354 -20.92 -22.74 -21.92
CA LEU A 354 -21.20 -22.37 -23.31
C LEU A 354 -21.72 -23.54 -24.17
N ALA A 355 -21.35 -24.79 -23.87
CA ALA A 355 -21.83 -25.98 -24.56
C ALA A 355 -23.30 -26.31 -24.25
N SER A 356 -23.88 -25.63 -23.26
CA SER A 356 -25.23 -25.90 -22.82
C SER A 356 -26.28 -25.23 -23.73
N ASP A 357 -27.22 -26.02 -24.27
CA ASP A 357 -28.19 -25.61 -25.33
C ASP A 357 -29.07 -24.40 -24.98
N ASN A 358 -29.13 -24.01 -23.70
CA ASN A 358 -29.98 -22.94 -23.19
C ASN A 358 -29.24 -21.61 -22.94
N ALA A 359 -27.93 -21.50 -23.20
CA ALA A 359 -27.19 -20.28 -22.91
C ALA A 359 -27.51 -19.14 -23.90
N PRO A 360 -28.21 -18.06 -23.49
CA PRO A 360 -28.36 -16.89 -24.35
C PRO A 360 -26.99 -16.31 -24.75
N LEU A 361 -26.79 -16.09 -26.05
CA LEU A 361 -25.63 -15.38 -26.61
C LEU A 361 -25.40 -13.99 -25.97
N ALA A 362 -26.39 -13.45 -25.26
CA ALA A 362 -26.33 -12.19 -24.52
C ALA A 362 -25.53 -12.27 -23.20
N ILE A 363 -25.24 -13.46 -22.66
CA ILE A 363 -24.49 -13.61 -21.38
C ILE A 363 -23.02 -13.22 -21.57
N VAL A 364 -22.47 -13.39 -22.77
CA VAL A 364 -21.10 -12.97 -23.07
C VAL A 364 -21.06 -11.44 -23.13
N THR A 365 -20.58 -10.84 -22.05
CA THR A 365 -20.47 -9.39 -21.89
C THR A 365 -19.13 -8.86 -22.37
N LYS A 366 -19.11 -7.57 -22.72
CA LYS A 366 -17.89 -6.82 -23.01
C LYS A 366 -16.90 -6.84 -21.84
N HIS A 367 -17.40 -6.90 -20.60
CA HIS A 367 -16.57 -6.98 -19.40
C HIS A 367 -15.82 -8.31 -19.34
N ALA A 368 -16.50 -9.44 -19.55
CA ALA A 368 -15.85 -10.75 -19.53
C ALA A 368 -14.72 -10.86 -20.57
N LEU A 369 -14.98 -10.42 -21.81
CA LEU A 369 -13.94 -10.38 -22.84
C LEU A 369 -12.77 -9.48 -22.43
N SER A 370 -13.05 -8.34 -21.79
CA SER A 370 -12.01 -7.41 -21.33
C SER A 370 -11.20 -7.96 -20.15
N ALA A 371 -11.83 -8.69 -19.23
CA ALA A 371 -11.17 -9.34 -18.10
C ALA A 371 -10.22 -10.46 -18.58
N ALA A 372 -10.67 -11.29 -19.53
CA ALA A 372 -9.83 -12.31 -20.14
C ALA A 372 -8.59 -11.72 -20.84
N ILE A 373 -8.75 -10.58 -21.53
CA ILE A 373 -7.64 -9.85 -22.17
C ILE A 373 -6.66 -9.30 -21.12
N LEU A 374 -7.16 -8.67 -20.05
CA LEU A 374 -6.34 -8.13 -18.96
C LEU A 374 -5.55 -9.20 -18.21
N ARG A 375 -5.98 -10.46 -18.25
CA ARG A 375 -5.30 -11.59 -17.61
C ARG A 375 -4.40 -12.38 -18.57
N GLY A 376 -4.32 -12.00 -19.85
CA GLY A 376 -3.50 -12.69 -20.83
C GLY A 376 -3.98 -14.09 -21.22
N GLN A 377 -5.27 -14.39 -21.02
CA GLN A 377 -5.81 -15.74 -21.21
C GLN A 377 -6.26 -15.98 -22.65
N LEU A 378 -5.34 -16.38 -23.53
CA LEU A 378 -5.64 -16.57 -24.97
C LEU A 378 -6.79 -17.55 -25.20
N ALA A 379 -6.77 -18.74 -24.57
CA ALA A 379 -7.82 -19.74 -24.73
C ALA A 379 -9.21 -19.17 -24.36
N MET A 380 -9.29 -18.43 -23.26
CA MET A 380 -10.53 -17.77 -22.81
C MET A 380 -11.01 -16.74 -23.84
N VAL A 381 -10.10 -15.91 -24.35
CA VAL A 381 -10.42 -14.91 -25.39
C VAL A 381 -10.92 -15.58 -26.67
N THR A 382 -10.32 -16.70 -27.10
CA THR A 382 -10.77 -17.42 -28.30
C THR A 382 -12.17 -18.00 -28.13
N LEU A 383 -12.49 -18.58 -26.96
CA LEU A 383 -13.80 -19.15 -26.68
C LEU A 383 -14.88 -18.07 -26.57
N LEU A 384 -14.61 -16.98 -25.85
CA LEU A 384 -15.55 -15.86 -25.72
C LEU A 384 -15.80 -15.18 -27.08
N HIS A 385 -14.75 -15.05 -27.91
CA HIS A 385 -14.89 -14.52 -29.26
C HIS A 385 -15.67 -15.47 -30.19
N ALA A 386 -15.42 -16.79 -30.11
CA ALA A 386 -16.16 -17.79 -30.88
C ALA A 386 -17.65 -17.80 -30.50
N ALA A 387 -17.97 -17.64 -29.22
CA ALA A 387 -19.34 -17.54 -28.74
C ALA A 387 -20.05 -16.25 -29.21
N ARG A 388 -19.33 -15.12 -29.29
CA ARG A 388 -19.91 -13.85 -29.77
C ARG A 388 -18.92 -13.02 -30.60
N PRO A 389 -18.81 -13.27 -31.92
CA PRO A 389 -17.81 -12.61 -32.78
C PRO A 389 -18.00 -11.09 -32.93
N THR A 390 -19.21 -10.58 -32.75
CA THR A 390 -19.54 -9.15 -32.91
C THR A 390 -19.18 -8.29 -31.69
N LEU A 391 -18.71 -8.90 -30.61
CA LEU A 391 -18.46 -8.20 -29.35
C LEU A 391 -17.12 -7.44 -29.38
N ALA A 392 -17.17 -6.12 -29.23
CA ALA A 392 -15.97 -5.29 -29.11
C ALA A 392 -15.42 -5.28 -27.68
N ALA A 393 -14.10 -5.42 -27.53
CA ALA A 393 -13.40 -5.29 -26.24
C ALA A 393 -13.36 -3.83 -25.73
N ARG A 394 -13.11 -3.63 -24.43
CA ARG A 394 -12.81 -2.30 -23.91
C ARG A 394 -11.44 -1.85 -24.40
N ARG A 395 -11.38 -0.61 -24.91
CA ARG A 395 -10.15 0.00 -25.43
C ARG A 395 -9.00 -0.09 -24.42
N MET A 396 -9.26 0.28 -23.16
CA MET A 396 -8.24 0.26 -22.10
C MET A 396 -7.79 -1.14 -21.70
N ALA A 397 -8.64 -2.16 -21.83
CA ALA A 397 -8.24 -3.52 -21.53
C ALA A 397 -7.16 -4.01 -22.51
N VAL A 398 -7.28 -3.65 -23.79
CA VAL A 398 -6.30 -4.01 -24.82
C VAL A 398 -5.00 -3.21 -24.64
N VAL A 399 -5.09 -1.93 -24.29
CA VAL A 399 -3.91 -1.09 -24.01
C VAL A 399 -3.14 -1.61 -22.80
N ASN A 400 -3.84 -1.89 -21.69
CA ASN A 400 -3.21 -2.44 -20.48
C ASN A 400 -2.59 -3.81 -20.73
N ALA A 401 -3.18 -4.65 -21.61
CA ALA A 401 -2.58 -5.93 -21.99
C ALA A 401 -1.22 -5.77 -22.70
N VAL A 402 -0.97 -4.64 -23.37
CA VAL A 402 0.36 -4.30 -23.91
C VAL A 402 1.32 -3.94 -22.77
N ASP A 403 0.89 -3.11 -21.82
CA ASP A 403 1.73 -2.71 -20.68
C ASP A 403 2.13 -3.91 -19.80
N GLU A 404 1.23 -4.91 -19.65
CA GLU A 404 1.49 -6.16 -18.92
C GLU A 404 2.26 -7.21 -19.76
N GLY A 405 2.45 -6.98 -21.06
CA GLY A 405 3.24 -7.84 -21.95
C GLY A 405 2.52 -9.07 -22.52
N PHE A 406 1.19 -9.09 -22.58
CA PHE A 406 0.40 -10.20 -23.13
C PHE A 406 0.31 -10.15 -24.68
N LEU A 407 1.46 -10.26 -25.34
CA LEU A 407 1.61 -10.02 -26.79
C LEU A 407 0.77 -10.97 -27.66
N GLU A 408 0.66 -12.25 -27.30
CA GLU A 408 -0.12 -13.25 -28.05
C GLU A 408 -1.61 -12.90 -28.08
N VAL A 409 -2.14 -12.42 -26.95
CA VAL A 409 -3.54 -11.97 -26.85
C VAL A 409 -3.74 -10.70 -27.67
N VAL A 410 -2.80 -9.77 -27.61
CA VAL A 410 -2.86 -8.53 -28.40
C VAL A 410 -2.83 -8.84 -29.89
N GLU A 411 -1.95 -9.75 -30.36
CA GLU A 411 -1.91 -10.19 -31.74
C GLU A 411 -3.25 -10.78 -32.20
N TYR A 412 -3.83 -11.67 -31.38
CA TYR A 412 -5.15 -12.25 -31.68
C TYR A 412 -6.25 -11.18 -31.76
N VAL A 413 -6.26 -10.23 -30.82
CA VAL A 413 -7.22 -9.12 -30.79
C VAL A 413 -7.05 -8.21 -32.02
N LEU A 414 -5.83 -7.93 -32.46
CA LEU A 414 -5.58 -7.11 -33.65
C LEU A 414 -6.15 -7.76 -34.92
N VAL A 415 -5.96 -9.07 -35.08
CA VAL A 415 -6.46 -9.81 -36.25
C VAL A 415 -7.98 -9.89 -36.24
N HIS A 416 -8.60 -10.29 -35.12
CA HIS A 416 -10.00 -10.70 -35.08
C HIS A 416 -10.98 -9.59 -34.63
N LEU A 417 -10.53 -8.54 -33.94
CA LEU A 417 -11.38 -7.49 -33.38
C LEU A 417 -11.04 -6.10 -33.96
N PRO A 418 -11.59 -5.73 -35.14
CA PRO A 418 -11.27 -4.45 -35.78
C PRO A 418 -11.68 -3.23 -34.96
N GLY A 419 -12.73 -3.34 -34.13
CA GLY A 419 -13.18 -2.25 -33.26
C GLY A 419 -12.20 -1.89 -32.13
N SER A 420 -11.17 -2.70 -31.89
CA SER A 420 -10.13 -2.47 -30.88
C SER A 420 -8.92 -1.71 -31.43
N ARG A 421 -8.83 -1.51 -32.75
CA ARG A 421 -7.69 -0.85 -33.42
C ARG A 421 -7.81 0.67 -33.28
N THR A 422 -7.28 1.21 -32.20
CA THR A 422 -7.31 2.65 -31.91
C THR A 422 -5.93 3.30 -32.07
N SER A 423 -5.90 4.62 -32.29
CA SER A 423 -4.66 5.41 -32.29
C SER A 423 -3.89 5.29 -30.97
N GLN A 424 -4.62 5.21 -29.84
CA GLN A 424 -4.03 5.02 -28.52
C GLN A 424 -3.34 3.66 -28.37
N LEU A 425 -3.92 2.58 -28.92
CA LEU A 425 -3.28 1.26 -28.93
C LEU A 425 -2.01 1.28 -29.79
N LEU A 426 -2.06 1.91 -30.97
CA LEU A 426 -0.90 2.06 -31.84
C LEU A 426 0.22 2.87 -31.16
N SER A 427 -0.11 4.02 -30.59
CA SER A 427 0.82 4.85 -29.81
C SER A 427 1.51 4.03 -28.72
N ARG A 428 0.75 3.19 -28.00
CA ARG A 428 1.32 2.38 -26.93
C ARG A 428 2.20 1.23 -27.41
N LEU A 429 1.82 0.56 -28.50
CA LEU A 429 2.66 -0.46 -29.15
C LEU A 429 3.99 0.12 -29.67
N VAL A 430 3.95 1.35 -30.18
CA VAL A 430 5.14 2.09 -30.64
C VAL A 430 6.02 2.45 -29.45
N CYS A 431 5.48 3.07 -28.40
CA CYS A 431 6.19 3.40 -27.17
C CYS A 431 6.83 2.18 -26.49
N ALA A 432 6.15 1.02 -26.50
CA ALA A 432 6.68 -0.23 -25.97
C ALA A 432 7.71 -0.90 -26.90
N GLY A 433 7.86 -0.44 -28.14
CA GLY A 433 8.86 -0.93 -29.09
C GLY A 433 8.54 -2.28 -29.74
N HIS A 434 7.27 -2.71 -29.75
CA HIS A 434 6.85 -4.00 -30.32
C HIS A 434 6.73 -3.96 -31.85
N THR A 435 7.87 -4.04 -32.53
CA THR A 435 8.03 -3.92 -33.99
C THR A 435 7.07 -4.80 -34.81
N HIS A 436 6.99 -6.10 -34.49
CA HIS A 436 6.12 -7.06 -35.18
C HIS A 436 4.64 -6.66 -35.09
N LEU A 437 4.17 -6.30 -33.89
CA LEU A 437 2.78 -5.90 -33.69
C LEU A 437 2.47 -4.55 -34.33
N VAL A 438 3.42 -3.61 -34.36
CA VAL A 438 3.28 -2.35 -35.09
C VAL A 438 3.18 -2.61 -36.60
N GLN A 439 4.00 -3.49 -37.17
CA GLN A 439 3.92 -3.87 -38.58
C GLN A 439 2.57 -4.49 -38.91
N LEU A 440 2.12 -5.47 -38.11
CA LEU A 440 0.80 -6.11 -38.25
C LEU A 440 -0.34 -5.09 -38.14
N PHE A 441 -0.30 -4.18 -37.16
CA PHE A 441 -1.31 -3.13 -37.00
C PHE A 441 -1.39 -2.25 -38.25
N VAL A 442 -0.25 -1.80 -38.75
CA VAL A 442 -0.13 -0.94 -39.93
C VAL A 442 -0.61 -1.65 -41.20
N GLU A 443 -0.34 -2.94 -41.36
CA GLU A 443 -0.87 -3.75 -42.46
C GLU A 443 -2.40 -3.84 -42.42
N LEU A 444 -2.96 -3.99 -41.23
CA LEU A 444 -4.41 -4.12 -41.03
C LEU A 444 -5.17 -2.79 -41.12
N GLN A 445 -4.55 -1.67 -40.72
CA GLN A 445 -5.20 -0.36 -40.71
C GLN A 445 -4.18 0.79 -40.84
N ARG A 446 -3.92 1.23 -42.07
CA ARG A 446 -2.98 2.33 -42.37
C ARG A 446 -3.47 3.70 -41.95
N ASP A 447 -4.78 3.95 -41.99
CA ASP A 447 -5.35 5.30 -41.82
C ASP A 447 -5.22 5.87 -40.39
N VAL A 448 -4.85 5.04 -39.42
CA VAL A 448 -4.69 5.43 -38.01
C VAL A 448 -3.32 6.06 -37.73
N VAL A 449 -2.36 5.87 -38.64
CA VAL A 449 -1.00 6.42 -38.51
C VAL A 449 -1.06 7.93 -38.76
N THR A 450 -0.66 8.70 -37.75
CA THR A 450 -0.63 10.17 -37.79
C THR A 450 0.76 10.70 -37.46
N THR A 451 0.97 12.00 -37.59
CA THR A 451 2.22 12.67 -37.17
C THR A 451 2.58 12.37 -35.71
N ALA A 452 1.58 12.24 -34.82
CA ALA A 452 1.78 11.88 -33.41
C ALA A 452 2.44 10.51 -33.25
N THR A 453 2.09 9.52 -34.08
CA THR A 453 2.71 8.19 -34.01
C THR A 453 4.19 8.20 -34.37
N LEU A 454 4.63 9.14 -35.23
CA LEU A 454 6.05 9.34 -35.52
C LEU A 454 6.78 10.01 -34.34
N TRP A 455 6.12 10.94 -33.64
CA TRP A 455 6.64 11.51 -32.39
C TRP A 455 6.82 10.45 -31.31
N ASP A 456 5.82 9.59 -31.13
CA ASP A 456 5.89 8.45 -30.21
C ASP A 456 7.04 7.51 -30.56
N ALA A 457 7.28 7.28 -31.86
CA ALA A 457 8.40 6.45 -32.31
C ALA A 457 9.75 7.04 -31.90
N LEU A 458 9.93 8.36 -32.03
CA LEU A 458 11.15 9.04 -31.58
C LEU A 458 11.30 9.06 -30.05
N ALA A 459 10.21 8.93 -29.30
CA ALA A 459 10.24 8.80 -27.84
C ALA A 459 10.58 7.36 -27.40
N SER A 460 10.18 6.35 -28.17
CA SER A 460 10.31 4.93 -27.84
C SER A 460 11.74 4.35 -27.89
N ASP A 461 12.71 5.11 -28.40
CA ASP A 461 14.12 4.71 -28.67
C ASP A 461 14.29 3.37 -29.44
N SER A 462 13.21 2.77 -29.97
CA SER A 462 13.22 1.51 -30.70
C SER A 462 13.60 1.71 -32.17
N TRP A 463 14.86 1.40 -32.50
CA TRP A 463 15.40 1.57 -33.85
C TRP A 463 14.62 0.86 -34.96
N PRO A 464 14.22 -0.42 -34.83
CA PRO A 464 13.52 -1.09 -35.92
C PRO A 464 12.09 -0.55 -36.13
N THR A 465 11.42 -0.09 -35.06
CA THR A 465 10.10 0.55 -35.17
C THR A 465 10.22 1.90 -35.86
N MET A 466 11.21 2.72 -35.45
CA MET A 466 11.47 4.01 -36.07
C MET A 466 11.78 3.86 -37.56
N THR A 467 12.73 2.99 -37.93
CA THR A 467 13.12 2.80 -39.33
C THR A 467 11.93 2.36 -40.19
N PHE A 468 11.12 1.41 -39.72
CA PHE A 468 9.91 0.97 -40.42
C PHE A 468 8.88 2.10 -40.61
N LEU A 469 8.58 2.87 -39.57
CA LEU A 469 7.58 3.95 -39.64
C LEU A 469 8.06 5.09 -40.54
N PHE A 470 9.31 5.53 -40.39
CA PHE A 470 9.87 6.61 -41.21
C PHE A 470 10.10 6.20 -42.67
N SER A 471 10.43 4.94 -42.95
CA SER A 471 10.53 4.47 -44.34
C SER A 471 9.17 4.38 -45.03
N THR A 472 8.10 4.11 -44.27
CA THR A 472 6.77 3.86 -44.82
C THR A 472 5.90 5.12 -44.88
N PHE A 473 6.02 6.00 -43.89
CA PHE A 473 5.15 7.17 -43.69
C PHE A 473 5.91 8.50 -43.72
N LEU A 474 6.94 8.60 -44.56
CA LEU A 474 7.74 9.82 -44.69
C LEU A 474 6.91 11.08 -45.01
N HIS A 475 5.81 10.91 -45.74
CA HIS A 475 4.89 12.00 -46.10
C HIS A 475 4.18 12.67 -44.90
N LEU A 476 4.14 12.00 -43.73
CA LEU A 476 3.60 12.55 -42.49
C LEU A 476 4.67 13.30 -41.66
N SER A 477 5.93 13.31 -42.11
CA SER A 477 7.02 13.98 -41.42
C SER A 477 6.87 15.50 -41.51
N THR A 478 7.26 16.21 -40.44
CA THR A 478 7.21 17.68 -40.35
C THR A 478 8.62 18.25 -40.07
N PRO A 479 8.88 19.54 -40.36
CA PRO A 479 10.18 20.15 -40.05
C PRO A 479 10.55 20.06 -38.56
N HIS A 480 9.56 20.16 -37.66
CA HIS A 480 9.76 20.00 -36.22
C HIS A 480 10.23 18.58 -35.85
N LEU A 481 9.66 17.57 -36.51
CA LEU A 481 10.04 16.18 -36.32
C LEU A 481 11.49 15.93 -36.79
N VAL A 482 11.88 16.51 -37.94
CA VAL A 482 13.26 16.48 -38.44
C VAL A 482 14.23 17.14 -37.45
N ASN A 483 13.85 18.28 -36.86
CA ASN A 483 14.66 18.93 -35.83
C ASN A 483 14.86 18.02 -34.61
N ARG A 484 13.84 17.25 -34.20
CA ARG A 484 13.95 16.27 -33.12
C ARG A 484 14.88 15.10 -33.49
N ILE A 485 14.83 14.61 -34.73
CA ILE A 485 15.76 13.59 -35.27
C ILE A 485 17.20 14.08 -35.16
N VAL A 486 17.46 15.33 -35.55
CA VAL A 486 18.78 15.97 -35.45
C VAL A 486 19.20 16.12 -33.99
N GLN A 487 18.30 16.56 -33.11
CA GLN A 487 18.55 16.70 -31.68
C GLN A 487 18.97 15.37 -31.03
N ARG A 488 18.37 14.25 -31.45
CA ARG A 488 18.70 12.89 -30.98
C ARG A 488 19.90 12.27 -31.71
N ASN A 489 20.52 12.98 -32.65
CA ASN A 489 21.67 12.53 -33.44
C ASN A 489 21.39 11.28 -34.32
N TYR A 490 20.16 11.12 -34.81
CA TYR A 490 19.76 9.98 -35.65
C TYR A 490 20.14 10.18 -37.11
N LYS A 491 21.43 10.02 -37.43
CA LYS A 491 21.98 10.24 -38.77
C LYS A 491 21.24 9.45 -39.87
N ALA A 492 21.00 8.15 -39.70
CA ALA A 492 20.44 7.35 -40.78
C ALA A 492 18.98 7.75 -41.12
N LEU A 493 18.21 8.22 -40.14
CA LEU A 493 16.89 8.80 -40.40
C LEU A 493 17.02 10.14 -41.11
N LEU A 494 17.99 10.99 -40.73
CA LEU A 494 18.27 12.23 -41.45
C LEU A 494 18.69 11.97 -42.91
N ASP A 495 19.55 10.98 -43.15
CA ASP A 495 19.99 10.59 -44.51
C ASP A 495 18.79 10.16 -45.37
N LEU A 496 17.79 9.48 -44.78
CA LEU A 496 16.54 9.12 -45.46
C LEU A 496 15.73 10.37 -45.83
N HIS A 497 15.58 11.34 -44.91
CA HIS A 497 14.88 12.59 -45.22
C HIS A 497 15.62 13.44 -46.25
N LEU A 498 16.96 13.48 -46.20
CA LEU A 498 17.78 14.18 -47.20
C LEU A 498 17.59 13.61 -48.61
N LYS A 499 17.36 12.30 -48.72
CA LYS A 499 17.19 11.61 -49.99
C LYS A 499 15.78 11.77 -50.56
N ASP A 500 14.77 11.55 -49.72
CA ASP A 500 13.39 11.34 -50.19
C ASP A 500 12.44 12.51 -49.86
N ALA A 501 12.81 13.44 -48.97
CA ALA A 501 12.01 14.62 -48.60
C ALA A 501 12.87 15.85 -48.20
N PRO A 502 13.70 16.39 -49.11
CA PRO A 502 14.61 17.50 -48.81
C PRO A 502 13.89 18.79 -48.42
N ASP A 503 12.66 19.01 -48.89
CA ASP A 503 11.88 20.23 -48.64
C ASP A 503 11.52 20.43 -47.15
N LEU A 504 11.49 19.35 -46.36
CA LEU A 504 11.20 19.40 -44.93
C LEU A 504 12.39 19.86 -44.09
N ILE A 505 13.59 19.86 -44.67
CA ILE A 505 14.81 20.22 -43.96
C ILE A 505 14.94 21.73 -43.99
N THR A 506 14.76 22.36 -42.84
CA THR A 506 14.86 23.81 -42.70
C THR A 506 16.25 24.21 -42.19
N PRO A 507 16.66 25.49 -42.33
CA PRO A 507 17.87 26.02 -41.70
C PRO A 507 17.91 25.78 -40.17
N SER A 508 16.74 25.66 -39.53
CA SER A 508 16.61 25.30 -38.12
C SER A 508 17.24 23.95 -37.79
N ALA A 509 17.22 22.98 -38.71
CA ALA A 509 17.89 21.69 -38.51
C ALA A 509 19.41 21.87 -38.38
N LEU A 510 20.00 22.78 -39.15
CA LEU A 510 21.41 23.15 -39.03
C LEU A 510 21.68 23.84 -37.70
N HIS A 511 20.81 24.76 -37.28
CA HIS A 511 20.93 25.45 -35.99
C HIS A 511 20.94 24.45 -34.83
N VAL A 512 20.03 23.48 -34.82
CA VAL A 512 19.96 22.43 -33.79
C VAL A 512 21.22 21.54 -33.84
N ALA A 513 21.67 21.12 -35.02
CA ALA A 513 22.88 20.32 -35.16
C ALA A 513 24.12 21.05 -34.63
N ALA A 514 24.22 22.35 -34.91
CA ALA A 514 25.31 23.21 -34.47
C ALA A 514 25.27 23.47 -32.97
N LYS A 515 24.07 23.71 -32.40
CA LYS A 515 23.82 23.89 -30.97
C LYS A 515 24.28 22.71 -30.14
N HIS A 516 24.07 21.47 -30.62
CA HIS A 516 24.47 20.24 -29.94
C HIS A 516 25.86 19.72 -30.34
N GLY A 517 26.56 20.39 -31.26
CA GLY A 517 27.92 20.04 -31.64
C GLY A 517 28.06 18.81 -32.55
N PHE A 518 26.98 18.40 -33.22
CA PHE A 518 26.95 17.20 -34.07
C PHE A 518 27.62 17.45 -35.43
N LEU A 519 28.96 17.46 -35.45
CA LEU A 519 29.77 17.73 -36.65
C LEU A 519 29.38 16.87 -37.87
N ARG A 520 29.07 15.59 -37.66
CA ARG A 520 28.68 14.68 -38.75
C ARG A 520 27.36 15.09 -39.41
N LEU A 521 26.42 15.64 -38.65
CA LEU A 521 25.14 16.12 -39.19
C LEU A 521 25.30 17.47 -39.88
N VAL A 522 26.08 18.38 -39.26
CA VAL A 522 26.43 19.69 -39.85
C VAL A 522 27.08 19.52 -41.24
N GLN A 523 27.89 18.49 -41.43
CA GLN A 523 28.53 18.16 -42.70
C GLN A 523 27.54 17.76 -43.82
N CYS A 524 26.44 17.11 -43.46
CA CYS A 524 25.47 16.58 -44.42
C CYS A 524 24.35 17.57 -44.78
N LEU A 525 24.16 18.63 -44.00
CA LEU A 525 23.09 19.60 -44.22
C LEU A 525 23.48 20.64 -45.28
N PRO A 526 22.62 20.91 -46.29
CA PRO A 526 22.97 21.76 -47.44
C PRO A 526 22.85 23.27 -47.16
N TYR A 527 22.15 23.68 -46.10
CA TYR A 527 21.88 25.08 -45.81
C TYR A 527 23.07 25.80 -45.18
N GLY A 528 23.21 27.08 -45.50
CA GLY A 528 24.11 28.01 -44.84
C GLY A 528 23.37 28.99 -43.93
N SER A 529 23.96 29.33 -42.77
CA SER A 529 23.39 30.33 -41.85
C SER A 529 24.41 30.81 -40.82
N HIS A 530 24.57 32.13 -40.68
CA HIS A 530 25.43 32.75 -39.66
C HIS A 530 25.05 32.33 -38.22
N ARG A 531 23.74 32.18 -37.96
CA ARG A 531 23.21 31.75 -36.66
C ARG A 531 23.69 30.35 -36.25
N ALA A 532 24.06 29.48 -37.20
CA ALA A 532 24.63 28.18 -36.88
C ALA A 532 26.02 28.31 -36.22
N MET A 533 26.85 29.24 -36.69
CA MET A 533 28.15 29.49 -36.08
C MET A 533 28.01 30.17 -34.72
N ASP A 534 27.04 31.08 -34.59
CA ASP A 534 26.72 31.75 -33.31
C ASP A 534 26.33 30.72 -32.23
N LEU A 535 25.39 29.81 -32.54
CA LEU A 535 24.96 28.75 -31.62
C LEU A 535 26.06 27.73 -31.29
N ALA A 536 26.89 27.38 -32.28
CA ALA A 536 28.06 26.52 -32.04
C ALA A 536 29.09 27.20 -31.13
N ALA A 537 29.24 28.52 -31.24
CA ALA A 537 30.16 29.29 -30.42
C ALA A 537 29.64 29.47 -29.00
N GLU A 538 28.34 29.75 -28.84
CA GLU A 538 27.63 29.84 -27.57
C GLU A 538 27.81 28.58 -26.71
N HIS A 539 27.72 27.38 -27.30
CA HIS A 539 27.92 26.11 -26.60
C HIS A 539 29.37 25.57 -26.66
N GLY A 540 30.31 26.34 -27.21
CA GLY A 540 31.74 26.00 -27.15
C GLY A 540 32.18 24.87 -28.08
N HIS A 541 31.40 24.56 -29.11
CA HIS A 541 31.69 23.50 -30.08
C HIS A 541 32.73 23.93 -31.12
N LEU A 542 33.98 24.14 -30.67
CA LEU A 542 35.09 24.63 -31.50
C LEU A 542 35.31 23.83 -32.79
N ARG A 543 35.09 22.51 -32.77
CA ARG A 543 35.23 21.66 -33.98
C ARG A 543 34.20 22.02 -35.04
N VAL A 544 32.97 22.33 -34.62
CA VAL A 544 31.89 22.77 -35.52
C VAL A 544 32.17 24.19 -36.01
N VAL A 545 32.61 25.10 -35.13
CA VAL A 545 32.99 26.48 -35.50
C VAL A 545 34.10 26.49 -36.55
N LYS A 546 35.17 25.69 -36.36
CA LYS A 546 36.26 25.54 -37.33
C LYS A 546 35.77 24.99 -38.67
N TYR A 547 34.88 24.00 -38.63
CA TYR A 547 34.31 23.42 -39.85
C TYR A 547 33.46 24.43 -40.61
N LEU A 548 32.52 25.11 -39.92
CA LEU A 548 31.66 26.13 -40.50
C LEU A 548 32.49 27.28 -41.08
N HIS A 549 33.54 27.73 -40.39
CA HIS A 549 34.44 28.77 -40.90
C HIS A 549 35.23 28.35 -42.15
N ALA A 550 35.69 27.09 -42.21
CA ALA A 550 36.54 26.63 -43.31
C ALA A 550 35.77 26.23 -44.58
N HIS A 551 34.47 25.89 -44.44
CA HIS A 551 33.68 25.31 -45.53
C HIS A 551 32.45 26.14 -45.90
N ARG A 552 32.15 27.23 -45.18
CA ARG A 552 30.97 28.07 -45.43
C ARG A 552 31.29 29.55 -45.27
N ASP A 553 30.76 30.35 -46.19
CA ASP A 553 30.96 31.80 -46.24
C ASP A 553 29.86 32.59 -45.52
N ASP A 554 28.95 31.92 -44.80
CA ASP A 554 27.79 32.54 -44.14
C ASP A 554 28.18 33.53 -43.03
N GLY A 555 29.39 33.38 -42.49
CA GLY A 555 29.91 34.18 -41.40
C GLY A 555 29.29 33.90 -40.03
N CYS A 556 29.39 34.87 -39.12
CA CYS A 556 28.89 34.86 -37.74
C CYS A 556 28.57 36.29 -37.33
N SER A 557 27.72 36.49 -36.34
CA SER A 557 27.47 37.82 -35.76
C SER A 557 28.40 38.09 -34.57
N THR A 558 28.36 39.30 -34.02
CA THR A 558 29.03 39.63 -32.74
C THR A 558 28.55 38.75 -31.59
N TYR A 559 27.34 38.20 -31.70
CA TYR A 559 26.74 37.27 -30.74
C TYR A 559 27.60 36.02 -30.51
N ALA A 560 28.30 35.51 -31.53
CA ALA A 560 29.17 34.35 -31.40
C ALA A 560 30.27 34.55 -30.35
N MET A 561 30.95 35.70 -30.38
CA MET A 561 32.04 35.99 -29.45
C MET A 561 31.50 36.38 -28.07
N ASP A 562 30.40 37.14 -28.03
CA ASP A 562 29.75 37.57 -26.80
C ASP A 562 29.27 36.36 -25.98
N LYS A 563 28.54 35.43 -26.62
CA LYS A 563 28.03 34.23 -25.94
C LYS A 563 29.11 33.20 -25.63
N ALA A 564 30.12 33.06 -26.48
CA ALA A 564 31.28 32.23 -26.16
C ALA A 564 32.05 32.78 -24.94
N ALA A 565 32.11 34.10 -24.79
CA ALA A 565 32.72 34.76 -23.64
C ALA A 565 31.86 34.63 -22.37
N GLU A 566 30.54 34.76 -22.50
CA GLU A 566 29.58 34.57 -21.41
C GLU A 566 29.61 33.15 -20.83
N HIS A 567 29.72 32.11 -21.66
CA HIS A 567 29.73 30.71 -21.24
C HIS A 567 31.13 30.12 -20.99
N GLY A 568 32.19 30.92 -21.05
CA GLY A 568 33.52 30.47 -20.63
C GLY A 568 34.33 29.71 -21.69
N HIS A 569 33.97 29.81 -22.97
CA HIS A 569 34.61 29.07 -24.07
C HIS A 569 35.84 29.77 -24.65
N LEU A 570 36.92 29.86 -23.86
CA LEU A 570 38.16 30.58 -24.22
C LEU A 570 38.74 30.17 -25.58
N SER A 571 38.78 28.87 -25.89
CA SER A 571 39.35 28.38 -27.17
C SER A 571 38.55 28.83 -28.38
N THR A 572 37.23 28.96 -28.23
CA THR A 572 36.33 29.50 -29.25
C THR A 572 36.53 31.00 -29.41
N VAL A 573 36.62 31.75 -28.31
CA VAL A 573 36.89 33.20 -28.34
C VAL A 573 38.23 33.51 -29.01
N GLN A 574 39.29 32.77 -28.67
CA GLN A 574 40.61 32.93 -29.30
C GLN A 574 40.55 32.63 -30.81
N PHE A 575 39.83 31.57 -31.20
CA PHE A 575 39.68 31.21 -32.59
C PHE A 575 38.91 32.27 -33.39
N LEU A 576 37.76 32.71 -32.88
CA LEU A 576 36.94 33.77 -33.49
C LEU A 576 37.73 35.08 -33.58
N HIS A 577 38.47 35.47 -32.54
CA HIS A 577 39.29 36.69 -32.58
C HIS A 577 40.40 36.62 -33.64
N ALA A 578 41.05 35.46 -33.81
CA ALA A 578 42.17 35.32 -34.73
C ALA A 578 41.75 35.19 -36.21
N HIS A 579 40.53 34.72 -36.51
CA HIS A 579 40.12 34.36 -37.88
C HIS A 579 38.88 35.10 -38.38
N ARG A 580 38.22 35.93 -37.54
CA ARG A 580 36.97 36.63 -37.87
C ARG A 580 37.06 38.12 -37.51
N ASN A 581 36.36 38.95 -38.29
CA ASN A 581 36.49 40.41 -38.22
C ASN A 581 35.27 41.09 -37.58
N GLU A 582 34.18 40.37 -37.32
CA GLU A 582 32.93 40.92 -36.77
C GLU A 582 33.09 41.43 -35.33
N GLY A 583 34.00 40.84 -34.57
CA GLY A 583 34.36 41.28 -33.22
C GLY A 583 33.36 40.88 -32.14
N CYS A 584 33.39 41.62 -31.03
CA CYS A 584 32.52 41.45 -29.87
C CYS A 584 31.92 42.81 -29.46
N THR A 585 30.82 42.79 -28.73
CA THR A 585 30.27 44.00 -28.10
C THR A 585 30.80 44.18 -26.69
N SER A 586 30.42 45.29 -26.05
CA SER A 586 30.70 45.54 -24.63
C SER A 586 30.11 44.46 -23.70
N HIS A 587 29.16 43.67 -24.20
CA HIS A 587 28.53 42.56 -23.49
C HIS A 587 29.48 41.37 -23.28
N ALA A 588 30.44 41.09 -24.17
CA ALA A 588 31.40 40.00 -23.99
C ALA A 588 32.23 40.16 -22.71
N LEU A 589 32.76 41.37 -22.49
CA LEU A 589 33.62 41.65 -21.34
C LEU A 589 32.82 41.66 -20.04
N SER A 590 31.69 42.36 -20.01
CA SER A 590 30.84 42.44 -18.80
C SER A 590 30.28 41.07 -18.41
N SER A 591 29.84 40.25 -19.37
CA SER A 591 29.33 38.89 -19.11
C SER A 591 30.43 37.92 -18.71
N ALA A 592 31.61 37.95 -19.34
CA ALA A 592 32.76 37.16 -18.90
C ALA A 592 33.17 37.49 -17.45
N VAL A 593 33.10 38.77 -17.07
CA VAL A 593 33.38 39.22 -15.70
C VAL A 593 32.29 38.76 -14.73
N ARG A 594 31.01 38.94 -15.08
CA ARG A 594 29.85 38.51 -14.29
C ARG A 594 29.88 37.01 -13.99
N ASN A 595 30.35 36.20 -14.94
CA ASN A 595 30.46 34.74 -14.79
C ASN A 595 31.85 34.27 -14.31
N ASN A 596 32.72 35.18 -13.85
CA ASN A 596 34.05 34.89 -13.32
C ASN A 596 35.01 34.16 -14.30
N HIS A 597 34.92 34.45 -15.60
CA HIS A 597 35.79 33.90 -16.64
C HIS A 597 37.08 34.72 -16.79
N ILE A 598 37.94 34.68 -15.77
CA ILE A 598 39.19 35.47 -15.65
C ILE A 598 40.08 35.39 -16.90
N LYS A 599 40.25 34.19 -17.46
CA LYS A 599 41.10 33.97 -18.65
C LYS A 599 40.53 34.61 -19.91
N ILE A 600 39.21 34.73 -20.00
CA ILE A 600 38.53 35.36 -21.14
C ILE A 600 38.57 36.87 -20.96
N ALA A 601 38.25 37.38 -19.77
CA ALA A 601 38.31 38.81 -19.47
C ALA A 601 39.73 39.36 -19.70
N SER A 602 40.78 38.65 -19.24
CA SER A 602 42.18 39.02 -19.52
C SER A 602 42.54 38.98 -21.00
N PHE A 603 42.01 37.99 -21.75
CA PHE A 603 42.20 37.91 -23.19
C PHE A 603 41.52 39.08 -23.92
N LEU A 604 40.26 39.38 -23.59
CA LEU A 604 39.49 40.48 -24.18
C LEU A 604 40.14 41.84 -23.88
N LEU A 605 40.51 42.12 -22.62
CA LEU A 605 41.17 43.38 -22.23
C LEU A 605 42.52 43.61 -22.95
N LYS A 606 43.23 42.53 -23.28
CA LYS A 606 44.54 42.62 -23.95
C LYS A 606 44.42 42.84 -25.47
N HIS A 607 43.36 42.35 -26.09
CA HIS A 607 43.27 42.19 -27.55
C HIS A 607 42.10 42.95 -28.20
N ARG A 608 41.17 43.51 -27.42
CA ARG A 608 39.94 44.17 -27.88
C ARG A 608 39.74 45.51 -27.16
N THR A 609 39.14 46.48 -27.84
CA THR A 609 38.87 47.84 -27.32
C THR A 609 37.37 48.12 -27.18
N GLU A 610 36.52 47.26 -27.72
CA GLU A 610 35.05 47.42 -27.82
C GLU A 610 34.31 47.28 -26.46
N GLY A 611 35.03 47.09 -25.35
CA GLY A 611 34.50 46.80 -24.03
C GLY A 611 34.35 48.02 -23.12
N CYS A 612 33.16 48.23 -22.53
CA CYS A 612 33.00 49.23 -21.49
C CYS A 612 33.62 48.73 -20.16
N VAL A 613 34.88 49.09 -19.91
CA VAL A 613 35.63 48.73 -18.68
C VAL A 613 34.87 49.15 -17.42
N LEU A 614 34.12 50.27 -17.47
CA LEU A 614 33.32 50.76 -16.35
C LEU A 614 32.21 49.78 -15.94
N HIS A 615 31.42 49.27 -16.90
CA HIS A 615 30.35 48.29 -16.64
C HIS A 615 30.90 46.93 -16.21
N ALA A 616 32.05 46.54 -16.75
CA ALA A 616 32.75 45.33 -16.34
C ALA A 616 33.30 45.44 -14.91
N MET A 617 33.87 46.59 -14.53
CA MET A 617 34.37 46.85 -13.17
C MET A 617 33.24 46.89 -12.14
N THR A 618 32.10 47.53 -12.44
CA THR A 618 30.94 47.52 -11.52
C THR A 618 30.44 46.11 -11.29
N ALA A 619 30.33 45.28 -12.34
CA ALA A 619 29.96 43.88 -12.23
C ALA A 619 30.95 43.05 -11.39
N ALA A 620 32.26 43.28 -11.55
CA ALA A 620 33.29 42.64 -10.74
C ALA A 620 33.18 43.01 -9.24
N CYS A 621 32.95 44.29 -8.94
CA CYS A 621 32.78 44.80 -7.58
C CYS A 621 31.51 44.25 -6.92
N GLN A 622 30.39 44.19 -7.66
CA GLN A 622 29.13 43.61 -7.17
C GLN A 622 29.28 42.14 -6.78
N ARG A 623 30.09 41.36 -7.51
CA ARG A 623 30.35 39.93 -7.23
C ARG A 623 31.59 39.67 -6.38
N GLN A 624 32.19 40.70 -5.77
CA GLN A 624 33.38 40.60 -4.93
C GLN A 624 34.62 39.96 -5.63
N LEU A 625 34.73 40.11 -6.95
CA LEU A 625 35.84 39.58 -7.76
C LEU A 625 37.03 40.55 -7.78
N TYR A 626 37.62 40.80 -6.61
CA TYR A 626 38.70 41.77 -6.42
C TYR A 626 39.94 41.60 -7.31
N PRO A 627 40.44 40.36 -7.59
CA PRO A 627 41.59 40.18 -8.49
C PRO A 627 41.31 40.66 -9.92
N LEU A 628 40.07 40.48 -10.37
CA LEU A 628 39.61 40.83 -11.70
C LEU A 628 39.37 42.35 -11.82
N ALA A 629 38.78 42.95 -10.78
CA ALA A 629 38.63 44.40 -10.66
C ALA A 629 39.99 45.12 -10.62
N ASN A 630 40.97 44.57 -9.88
CA ASN A 630 42.33 45.10 -9.82
C ASN A 630 43.06 44.99 -11.17
N MET A 631 42.84 43.90 -11.91
CA MET A 631 43.36 43.74 -13.27
C MET A 631 42.78 44.79 -14.23
N MET A 632 41.48 45.11 -14.12
CA MET A 632 40.82 46.11 -14.97
C MET A 632 41.26 47.55 -14.68
N ARG A 633 41.74 47.85 -13.46
CA ARG A 633 42.23 49.19 -13.06
C ARG A 633 43.36 49.73 -13.95
N HIS A 634 44.15 48.83 -14.54
CA HIS A 634 45.30 49.19 -15.37
C HIS A 634 44.94 49.49 -16.84
N TYR A 635 43.67 49.33 -17.23
CA TYR A 635 43.21 49.58 -18.60
C TYR A 635 42.50 50.96 -18.68
N PRO A 636 42.74 51.74 -19.75
CA PRO A 636 42.15 53.07 -19.89
C PRO A 636 40.63 52.98 -20.00
N ILE A 637 39.92 53.75 -19.18
CA ILE A 637 38.49 54.02 -19.38
C ILE A 637 38.44 54.98 -20.58
N GLU A 638 38.04 54.50 -21.75
CA GLU A 638 37.88 55.36 -22.92
C GLU A 638 36.95 56.53 -22.56
N ARG A 639 37.48 57.75 -22.70
CA ARG A 639 36.82 59.02 -22.30
C ARG A 639 35.81 59.53 -23.33
N GLU A 640 35.56 58.80 -24.41
CA GLU A 640 34.89 59.35 -25.59
C GLU A 640 33.36 59.58 -25.44
N TRP A 641 32.75 59.25 -24.30
CA TRP A 641 31.34 59.55 -24.06
C TRP A 641 31.06 60.87 -23.32
N PHE A 642 32.07 61.55 -22.78
CA PHE A 642 31.84 62.82 -22.07
C PHE A 642 31.71 64.05 -22.98
N THR A 643 31.93 63.94 -24.29
CA THR A 643 31.86 65.08 -25.22
C THR A 643 30.61 65.11 -26.12
N GLY A 644 29.67 64.17 -25.95
CA GLY A 644 28.43 64.11 -26.76
C GLY A 644 27.14 64.39 -25.99
N MET A 645 27.20 64.69 -24.69
CA MET A 645 26.01 64.86 -23.84
C MET A 645 25.51 66.30 -23.84
N THR A 646 25.25 66.87 -25.02
CA THR A 646 24.42 68.09 -25.15
C THR A 646 23.26 67.96 -26.11
N ASP A 647 23.10 66.83 -26.82
CA ASP A 647 21.89 66.59 -27.60
C ASP A 647 21.11 65.41 -27.05
N GLN A 648 19.85 65.71 -26.70
CA GLN A 648 18.84 64.78 -26.24
C GLN A 648 18.72 63.62 -27.23
N VAL A 649 19.07 62.40 -26.80
CA VAL A 649 18.60 61.18 -27.46
C VAL A 649 17.48 60.61 -26.58
N PRO A 650 16.26 60.43 -27.11
CA PRO A 650 15.14 59.93 -26.33
C PRO A 650 15.39 58.52 -25.83
N TRP A 651 15.02 58.32 -24.57
CA TRP A 651 14.74 57.03 -23.96
C TRP A 651 13.82 56.24 -24.89
N TYR A 652 14.30 55.15 -25.50
CA TYR A 652 13.42 54.19 -26.16
C TYR A 652 12.76 53.35 -25.06
N PRO A 653 11.42 53.39 -24.92
CA PRO A 653 10.71 52.39 -24.15
C PRO A 653 10.90 51.04 -24.83
N SER A 654 11.07 50.01 -24.01
CA SER A 654 10.74 48.64 -24.36
C SER A 654 9.24 48.59 -24.71
N ASP A 655 8.92 48.59 -26.00
CA ASP A 655 7.62 48.16 -26.49
C ASP A 655 7.73 46.65 -26.77
N ASP A 656 7.47 45.87 -25.72
CA ASP A 656 6.75 44.62 -25.89
C ASP A 656 5.29 45.00 -26.16
N ASP A 657 4.77 44.72 -27.35
CA ASP A 657 3.58 43.89 -27.55
C ASP A 657 3.11 43.86 -29.01
N ASP A 658 2.86 42.63 -29.44
CA ASP A 658 1.89 42.15 -30.44
C ASP A 658 2.21 42.24 -31.94
N ASP A 659 2.48 41.05 -32.52
CA ASP A 659 1.50 40.40 -33.41
C ASP A 659 1.90 38.93 -33.66
N GLY A 660 1.16 38.01 -33.02
CA GLY A 660 0.48 36.93 -33.76
C GLY A 660 1.00 35.49 -33.68
N ASP A 661 0.31 34.68 -32.85
CA ASP A 661 0.03 33.23 -32.95
C ASP A 661 1.19 32.21 -32.92
N ASP A 662 1.16 31.12 -32.15
CA ASP A 662 0.01 30.34 -31.67
C ASP A 662 0.33 29.58 -30.36
N GLY A 663 -0.55 29.71 -29.37
CA GLY A 663 -1.24 28.62 -28.67
C GLY A 663 -0.48 27.40 -28.11
N ASP A 664 -0.60 27.29 -26.78
CA ASP A 664 -0.96 26.07 -26.05
C ASP A 664 0.13 25.03 -25.70
N ASP A 665 0.52 25.18 -24.42
CA ASP A 665 0.22 24.23 -23.35
C ASP A 665 1.01 22.91 -23.20
N ASN A 666 1.66 22.89 -22.03
CA ASN A 666 1.71 21.78 -21.09
C ASN A 666 2.76 20.66 -21.30
N ALA A 667 3.80 20.77 -20.47
CA ALA A 667 3.94 19.96 -19.26
C ALA A 667 5.02 18.85 -19.23
N PHE A 668 5.63 18.80 -18.04
CA PHE A 668 6.33 17.72 -17.35
C PHE A 668 7.87 17.61 -17.42
N ASP A 669 8.45 18.11 -16.31
CA ASP A 669 9.40 17.47 -15.38
C ASP A 669 10.83 17.13 -15.80
N SER A 670 11.77 17.75 -15.08
CA SER A 670 12.47 17.04 -13.99
C SER A 670 13.25 18.00 -13.08
N ASP A 671 12.78 18.10 -11.83
CA ASP A 671 13.49 18.15 -10.55
C ASP A 671 14.94 18.68 -10.49
N SER A 672 15.10 19.74 -9.70
CA SER A 672 15.98 19.66 -8.52
C SER A 672 15.61 20.78 -7.55
N ASP A 673 15.07 20.35 -6.41
CA ASP A 673 14.89 21.12 -5.18
C ASP A 673 16.16 21.90 -4.81
N ASP A 674 15.99 23.15 -4.41
CA ASP A 674 16.54 23.66 -3.15
C ASP A 674 15.78 24.94 -2.79
N ASP A 675 15.06 24.84 -1.68
CA ASP A 675 14.39 25.93 -0.97
C ASP A 675 15.36 27.06 -0.62
N ASP A 676 14.95 28.31 -0.84
CA ASP A 676 15.12 29.44 0.10
C ASP A 676 14.77 30.75 -0.63
N ASP A 677 13.49 31.16 -0.58
CA ASP A 677 13.10 32.56 -0.82
C ASP A 677 12.23 33.02 0.37
N ASP A 678 12.92 33.38 1.44
CA ASP A 678 12.53 34.47 2.34
C ASP A 678 13.11 35.77 1.75
N ASP A 679 12.23 36.75 1.51
CA ASP A 679 12.46 38.21 1.54
C ASP A 679 11.45 38.87 0.59
N GLY A 680 10.40 39.55 1.07
CA GLY A 680 10.49 40.57 2.10
C GLY A 680 11.04 41.84 1.48
N GLY A 681 10.14 42.72 1.02
CA GLY A 681 10.51 43.99 0.40
C GLY A 681 11.48 44.80 1.25
N GLY A 682 12.62 45.17 0.66
CA GLY A 682 13.65 45.96 1.32
C GLY A 682 14.53 46.69 0.31
N GLY A 683 14.28 48.00 0.18
CA GLY A 683 15.19 49.07 -0.24
C GLY A 683 16.32 48.75 -1.22
N TYR A 684 16.22 49.31 -2.42
CA TYR A 684 17.35 49.59 -3.30
C TYR A 684 18.50 50.29 -2.52
N PRO A 685 19.69 49.67 -2.36
CA PRO A 685 20.85 50.39 -1.89
C PRO A 685 21.55 50.98 -3.12
N TYR A 686 21.34 52.28 -3.32
CA TYR A 686 22.28 53.15 -4.04
C TYR A 686 23.64 53.12 -3.33
N ASP A 687 24.49 52.13 -3.58
CA ASP A 687 25.87 52.11 -3.04
C ASP A 687 26.94 51.23 -3.76
N PRO A 688 26.81 50.77 -5.03
CA PRO A 688 27.96 50.22 -5.75
C PRO A 688 28.90 51.31 -6.29
N PHE A 689 28.33 52.43 -6.75
CA PHE A 689 29.07 53.48 -7.46
C PHE A 689 29.94 54.34 -6.52
N HIS A 690 29.48 54.59 -5.29
CA HIS A 690 30.25 55.35 -4.28
C HIS A 690 31.39 54.52 -3.66
N ARG A 691 31.21 53.21 -3.45
CA ARG A 691 32.32 52.32 -3.10
C ARG A 691 33.35 52.17 -4.23
N MET A 692 32.89 52.16 -5.48
CA MET A 692 33.79 52.14 -6.65
C MET A 692 34.65 53.41 -6.72
N LEU A 693 34.09 54.58 -6.40
CA LEU A 693 34.82 55.86 -6.32
C LEU A 693 35.79 55.91 -5.13
N GLY A 694 35.41 55.36 -3.97
CA GLY A 694 36.29 55.25 -2.79
C GLY A 694 37.46 54.28 -2.95
N TRP A 695 37.39 53.35 -3.91
CA TRP A 695 38.49 52.45 -4.29
C TRP A 695 39.37 53.02 -5.43
N PHE A 696 38.85 54.04 -6.15
CA PHE A 696 39.53 54.71 -7.26
C PHE A 696 40.45 55.85 -6.81
N MET A 697 40.02 56.62 -5.79
CA MET A 697 40.88 57.55 -5.03
C MET A 697 41.86 56.79 -4.15
#